data_AF-A0A6V7X5H9-F1
#
_entry.id   AF-A0A6V7X5H9-F1
#
_cell.length_a   1.000
_cell.length_b   1.000
_cell.length_c   1.000
_cell.angle_alpha   90.00
_cell.angle_beta   90.00
_cell.angle_gamma   90.00
#
_symmetry.space_group_name_H-M   'P 1'
#
loop_
_entity.id
_entity.type
_entity.pdbx_description
1 polymer ?
#
loop_
_entity_poly.entity_id
_entity_poly.type
_entity_poly.pdbx_seq_one_letter_code
_entity_poly.pdbx_strand_id
1 'polypeptide(L)'
;MPLNLSLKEELDLRLHEKICDELHVLNLQQVVDSPTHSFQIINDLQMHYKEVFAKDRTDLSLILTLGKANQLGPPALDALKKGLQDHLRMLKQTETNTKQPNAVLEHDAAKRRADKLAEILRSKLIWDNTHDELQILDASDISIRYQKLVSLQQSCDILKMYSLDKSQLETFERIREEFLAWYSPATILALDSNDIKQLENMREKYSSLDRIQVFESNLGGYPKSKLKSFFESKKDELSLWNILDEIFTIWKRCHKTIDSFIAENGSEFVCKNLKEAIESNWQTILSVITTIISNAESPFIAAKSIGKILYDYTAMIEEEGDSFILFLFSELAKSIYFIISEDYGKHVTSILLCTINKIMPDKSSRHQHNWLMPYLEDIQSCMYDIVNEARSTFGTNFSRHIIPSFELAIREINSFLQNQDILNIQTNSVDIRKRKSVQENTEDKLSAICSAGYLLNMVKDVNDYIIQVTSESLGSTENLMLITKYSILETLTVKIVERKIESIANTIIYPMEDEMQKMWQKHAEELVDGSSNSKDDLSTYLPSFSVSPQNYVTGIGHGLLSQMNTISAYGNDRNFITAISCAASNGKTSFNVDEPDFWLLTEVATLVQNSFCSNIANFKKPSLKLKRQLNADIVFLMDALADLRLYPTPQLAKLADNVKEN
;
A
#
# COMPACT_ATOMS: atom_id res chain seq x y z
N MET A 1 -60.94 44.31 -5.79
CA MET A 1 -60.62 44.91 -7.10
C MET A 1 -59.91 46.24 -6.87
N PRO A 2 -58.57 46.31 -6.95
CA PRO A 2 -57.87 47.55 -7.20
C PRO A 2 -57.73 47.79 -8.72
N LEU A 3 -57.64 49.07 -9.09
CA LEU A 3 -57.72 49.58 -10.46
C LEU A 3 -56.52 49.13 -11.33
N ASN A 4 -56.81 48.71 -12.57
CA ASN A 4 -55.82 48.72 -13.66
C ASN A 4 -55.48 50.18 -13.98
N LEU A 5 -54.30 50.64 -13.53
CA LEU A 5 -53.67 51.84 -14.10
C LEU A 5 -53.28 51.52 -15.55
N SER A 6 -53.39 52.51 -16.45
CA SER A 6 -52.87 52.34 -17.80
C SER A 6 -51.33 52.22 -17.72
N LEU A 7 -50.72 51.39 -18.57
CA LEU A 7 -49.26 51.17 -18.60
C LEU A 7 -48.46 52.48 -18.57
N LYS A 8 -48.99 53.50 -19.23
CA LYS A 8 -48.44 54.85 -19.33
C LYS A 8 -48.43 55.58 -17.98
N GLU A 9 -49.47 55.43 -17.19
CA GLU A 9 -49.57 56.06 -15.86
C GLU A 9 -48.67 55.36 -14.84
N GLU A 10 -48.47 54.05 -14.94
CA GLU A 10 -47.53 53.32 -14.08
C GLU A 10 -46.05 53.61 -14.44
N LEU A 11 -45.75 53.79 -15.74
CA LEU A 11 -44.46 54.29 -16.22
C LEU A 11 -44.18 55.73 -15.75
N ASP A 12 -45.15 56.64 -15.89
CA ASP A 12 -45.01 58.04 -15.47
C ASP A 12 -44.78 58.19 -13.95
N LEU A 13 -45.45 57.38 -13.12
CA LEU A 13 -45.28 57.37 -11.66
C LEU A 13 -43.89 56.90 -11.23
N ARG A 14 -43.33 55.88 -11.90
CA ARG A 14 -42.07 55.24 -11.54
C ARG A 14 -40.85 55.98 -12.08
N LEU A 15 -40.96 56.64 -13.23
CA LEU A 15 -39.91 57.49 -13.81
C LEU A 15 -39.66 58.79 -13.01
N HIS A 16 -40.63 59.23 -12.22
CA HIS A 16 -40.49 60.38 -11.31
C HIS A 16 -39.74 60.04 -10.01
N GLU A 17 -39.60 58.76 -9.67
CA GLU A 17 -38.71 58.31 -8.59
C GLU A 17 -37.27 58.23 -9.15
N LYS A 18 -36.33 58.94 -8.53
CA LYS A 18 -34.91 59.11 -8.98
C LYS A 18 -34.09 57.82 -9.14
N ILE A 19 -34.70 56.65 -8.97
CA ILE A 19 -34.09 55.33 -9.11
C ILE A 19 -35.01 54.53 -10.03
N CYS A 20 -34.99 54.84 -11.32
CA CYS A 20 -35.62 53.98 -12.32
C CYS A 20 -34.62 52.87 -12.65
N ASP A 21 -34.88 51.65 -12.18
CA ASP A 21 -34.08 50.48 -12.53
C ASP A 21 -34.47 50.06 -13.96
N GLU A 22 -33.67 50.45 -14.95
CA GLU A 22 -33.99 50.26 -16.37
C GLU A 22 -34.19 48.77 -16.75
N LEU A 23 -33.66 47.86 -15.94
CA LEU A 23 -33.86 46.41 -16.03
C LEU A 23 -35.30 45.97 -15.69
N HIS A 24 -36.04 46.70 -14.85
CA HIS A 24 -37.40 46.33 -14.48
C HIS A 24 -38.41 46.67 -15.59
N VAL A 25 -38.20 47.79 -16.29
CA VAL A 25 -39.07 48.26 -17.39
C VAL A 25 -38.94 47.35 -18.62
N LEU A 26 -37.75 46.85 -18.91
CA LEU A 26 -37.49 45.92 -20.02
C LEU A 26 -38.04 44.51 -19.79
N ASN A 27 -38.31 44.15 -18.52
CA ASN A 27 -38.84 42.84 -18.11
C ASN A 27 -40.37 42.85 -17.90
N LEU A 28 -41.08 43.93 -18.22
CA LEU A 28 -42.54 43.97 -18.20
C LEU A 28 -43.10 43.07 -19.31
N GLN A 29 -44.04 42.19 -18.95
CA GLN A 29 -44.57 41.14 -19.84
C GLN A 29 -45.17 41.69 -21.15
N GLN A 30 -45.70 42.91 -21.14
CA GLN A 30 -46.26 43.58 -22.32
C GLN A 30 -45.19 44.14 -23.30
N VAL A 31 -43.92 44.23 -22.89
CA VAL A 31 -42.78 44.65 -23.73
C VAL A 31 -42.15 43.45 -24.43
N VAL A 32 -42.29 42.25 -23.87
CA VAL A 32 -41.69 41.00 -24.35
C VAL A 32 -42.46 40.40 -25.54
N ASP A 33 -43.79 40.56 -25.58
CA ASP A 33 -44.65 39.78 -26.49
C ASP A 33 -44.85 40.37 -27.91
N SER A 34 -44.33 41.57 -28.23
CA SER A 34 -44.52 42.17 -29.56
C SER A 34 -43.45 43.21 -29.93
N PRO A 35 -42.61 42.96 -30.98
CA PRO A 35 -41.56 43.88 -31.42
C PRO A 35 -42.06 45.28 -31.77
N THR A 36 -43.28 45.37 -32.29
CA THR A 36 -43.94 46.63 -32.68
C THR A 36 -44.35 47.44 -31.46
N HIS A 37 -44.78 46.78 -30.38
CA HIS A 37 -45.09 47.43 -29.09
C HIS A 37 -43.83 47.80 -28.33
N SER A 38 -42.79 46.96 -28.32
CA SER A 38 -41.48 47.32 -27.76
C SER A 38 -40.93 48.57 -28.45
N PHE A 39 -41.06 48.66 -29.79
CA PHE A 39 -40.67 49.84 -30.56
C PHE A 39 -41.49 51.09 -30.23
N GLN A 40 -42.80 50.95 -29.98
CA GLN A 40 -43.66 52.07 -29.53
C GLN A 40 -43.32 52.52 -28.11
N ILE A 41 -43.07 51.60 -27.18
CA ILE A 41 -42.68 51.92 -25.80
C ILE A 41 -41.28 52.56 -25.76
N ILE A 42 -40.37 52.12 -26.63
CA ILE A 42 -39.06 52.77 -26.85
C ILE A 42 -39.24 54.18 -27.41
N ASN A 43 -40.14 54.38 -28.39
CA ASN A 43 -40.45 55.71 -28.91
C ASN A 43 -41.08 56.60 -27.83
N ASP A 44 -41.97 56.07 -27.00
CA ASP A 44 -42.65 56.81 -25.94
C ASP A 44 -41.69 57.16 -24.79
N LEU A 45 -40.80 56.25 -24.40
CA LEU A 45 -39.71 56.52 -23.45
C LEU A 45 -38.73 57.54 -24.03
N GLN A 46 -38.35 57.42 -25.30
CA GLN A 46 -37.48 58.41 -25.96
C GLN A 46 -38.15 59.78 -26.11
N MET A 47 -39.47 59.82 -26.32
CA MET A 47 -40.25 61.06 -26.35
C MET A 47 -40.42 61.66 -24.95
N HIS A 48 -40.63 60.83 -23.92
CA HIS A 48 -40.69 61.26 -22.52
C HIS A 48 -39.33 61.79 -22.03
N TYR A 49 -38.23 61.09 -22.32
CA TYR A 49 -36.89 61.62 -22.08
C TYR A 49 -36.62 62.87 -22.92
N LYS A 50 -37.08 62.96 -24.18
CA LYS A 50 -37.04 64.22 -24.96
C LYS A 50 -37.80 65.37 -24.28
N GLU A 51 -38.94 65.13 -23.64
CA GLU A 51 -39.74 66.16 -22.95
C GLU A 51 -39.17 66.55 -21.58
N VAL A 52 -38.65 65.59 -20.82
CA VAL A 52 -37.94 65.83 -19.55
C VAL A 52 -36.62 66.56 -19.81
N PHE A 53 -35.90 66.19 -20.87
CA PHE A 53 -34.69 66.90 -21.32
C PHE A 53 -34.99 68.20 -22.09
N ALA A 54 -36.20 68.42 -22.63
CA ALA A 54 -36.57 69.69 -23.26
C ALA A 54 -36.56 70.89 -22.29
N LYS A 55 -36.52 70.64 -20.97
CA LYS A 55 -36.34 71.69 -19.96
C LYS A 55 -34.88 72.17 -19.82
N ASP A 56 -33.89 71.44 -20.33
CA ASP A 56 -32.48 71.86 -20.36
C ASP A 56 -31.94 71.93 -21.79
N ARG A 57 -31.39 73.10 -22.13
CA ARG A 57 -31.21 73.59 -23.50
C ARG A 57 -30.14 72.87 -24.34
N THR A 58 -30.50 72.74 -25.61
CA THR A 58 -29.68 72.78 -26.85
C THR A 58 -28.66 71.67 -27.08
N ASP A 59 -29.05 70.70 -27.91
CA ASP A 59 -28.33 70.25 -29.13
C ASP A 59 -28.84 68.88 -29.54
N LEU A 60 -29.71 68.78 -30.56
CA LEU A 60 -30.24 67.48 -30.98
C LEU A 60 -30.89 67.44 -32.37
N SER A 61 -30.21 67.99 -33.39
CA SER A 61 -30.64 67.82 -34.79
C SER A 61 -30.27 66.45 -35.40
N LEU A 62 -29.76 65.49 -34.62
CA LEU A 62 -29.29 64.18 -35.11
C LEU A 62 -30.27 63.02 -34.82
N ILE A 63 -31.13 63.13 -33.81
CA ILE A 63 -32.13 62.08 -33.49
C ILE A 63 -33.33 62.12 -34.44
N LEU A 64 -33.65 63.29 -35.02
CA LEU A 64 -34.69 63.39 -36.05
C LEU A 64 -34.28 62.71 -37.37
N THR A 65 -32.98 62.51 -37.62
CA THR A 65 -32.48 61.88 -38.86
C THR A 65 -32.32 60.37 -38.75
N LEU A 66 -32.08 59.83 -37.54
CA LEU A 66 -32.02 58.38 -37.28
C LEU A 66 -33.38 57.67 -37.43
N GLY A 67 -34.49 58.38 -37.26
CA GLY A 67 -35.84 57.84 -37.49
C GLY A 67 -36.16 57.52 -38.95
N LYS A 68 -35.33 57.92 -39.92
CA LYS A 68 -35.54 57.61 -41.35
C LYS A 68 -34.60 56.53 -41.90
N ALA A 69 -33.86 55.83 -41.02
CA ALA A 69 -32.92 54.78 -41.41
C ALA A 69 -33.58 53.45 -41.82
N ASN A 70 -34.88 53.26 -41.59
CA ASN A 70 -35.55 51.98 -41.86
C ASN A 70 -36.06 51.81 -43.32
N GLN A 71 -35.73 52.69 -44.27
CA GLN A 71 -36.33 52.60 -45.62
C GLN A 71 -35.47 52.81 -46.90
N LEU A 72 -34.16 53.10 -46.92
CA LEU A 72 -33.52 53.46 -48.21
C LEU A 72 -32.13 52.86 -48.49
N GLY A 73 -31.94 52.45 -49.75
CA GLY A 73 -30.76 51.76 -50.32
C GLY A 73 -29.53 52.63 -50.65
N PRO A 74 -28.61 52.13 -51.51
CA PRO A 74 -27.18 52.50 -51.56
C PRO A 74 -26.78 53.99 -51.64
N PRO A 75 -27.49 54.90 -52.35
CA PRO A 75 -27.08 56.31 -52.47
C PRO A 75 -27.20 57.10 -51.15
N ALA A 76 -28.02 56.62 -50.21
CA ALA A 76 -28.21 57.25 -48.91
C ALA A 76 -27.08 56.90 -47.90
N LEU A 77 -26.33 55.84 -48.16
CA LEU A 77 -25.19 55.43 -47.34
C LEU A 77 -24.01 56.41 -47.47
N ASP A 78 -23.79 56.96 -48.68
CA ASP A 78 -22.76 57.99 -48.92
C ASP A 78 -23.13 59.35 -48.31
N ALA A 79 -24.44 59.67 -48.22
CA ALA A 79 -24.92 60.85 -47.51
C ALA A 79 -24.77 60.71 -45.98
N LEU A 80 -25.01 59.51 -45.44
CA LEU A 80 -24.80 59.18 -44.02
C LEU A 80 -23.31 59.26 -43.66
N LYS A 81 -22.42 58.76 -44.53
CA LYS A 81 -20.95 58.81 -44.35
C LYS A 81 -20.42 60.25 -44.35
N LYS A 82 -20.98 61.13 -45.18
CA LYS A 82 -20.67 62.56 -45.22
C LYS A 82 -21.19 63.31 -43.99
N GLY A 83 -22.41 62.99 -43.54
CA GLY A 83 -22.98 63.56 -42.30
C GLY A 83 -22.23 63.14 -41.03
N LEU A 84 -21.74 61.90 -40.95
CA LEU A 84 -20.89 61.43 -39.86
C LEU A 84 -19.51 62.10 -39.85
N GLN A 85 -18.92 62.36 -41.03
CA GLN A 85 -17.67 63.11 -41.16
C GLN A 85 -17.83 64.58 -40.74
N ASP A 86 -18.95 65.22 -41.07
CA ASP A 86 -19.26 66.59 -40.66
C ASP A 86 -19.57 66.68 -39.14
N HIS A 87 -20.21 65.65 -38.56
CA HIS A 87 -20.48 65.59 -37.11
C HIS A 87 -19.23 65.29 -36.27
N LEU A 88 -18.31 64.45 -36.76
CA LEU A 88 -16.97 64.27 -36.16
C LEU A 88 -16.15 65.57 -36.22
N ARG A 89 -16.37 66.41 -37.23
CA ARG A 89 -15.73 67.72 -37.36
C ARG A 89 -16.31 68.74 -36.37
N MET A 90 -17.62 68.72 -36.12
CA MET A 90 -18.26 69.53 -35.08
C MET A 90 -17.92 69.08 -33.67
N LEU A 91 -17.86 67.76 -33.39
CA LEU A 91 -17.48 67.24 -32.08
C LEU A 91 -16.04 67.62 -31.69
N LYS A 92 -15.11 67.64 -32.66
CA LYS A 92 -13.75 68.18 -32.46
C LYS A 92 -13.74 69.69 -32.19
N GLN A 93 -14.75 70.44 -32.64
CA GLN A 93 -14.89 71.86 -32.35
C GLN A 93 -15.55 72.10 -30.97
N THR A 94 -16.46 71.25 -30.51
CA THR A 94 -17.09 71.38 -29.18
C THR A 94 -16.20 70.89 -28.03
N GLU A 95 -15.26 69.98 -28.30
CA GLU A 95 -14.19 69.58 -27.36
C GLU A 95 -13.33 70.78 -26.91
N THR A 96 -13.25 71.84 -27.73
CA THR A 96 -12.49 73.07 -27.39
C THR A 96 -13.23 74.07 -26.49
N ASN A 97 -14.54 73.88 -26.25
CA ASN A 97 -15.39 74.89 -25.61
C ASN A 97 -15.98 74.51 -24.23
N THR A 98 -15.72 73.31 -23.70
CA THR A 98 -16.22 72.89 -22.38
C THR A 98 -15.18 73.15 -21.28
N LYS A 99 -15.41 74.19 -20.45
CA LYS A 99 -14.47 74.65 -19.39
C LYS A 99 -14.69 74.04 -17.99
N GLN A 100 -15.56 73.04 -17.80
CA GLN A 100 -15.78 72.42 -16.48
C GLN A 100 -15.66 70.88 -16.50
N PRO A 101 -14.79 70.28 -15.66
CA PRO A 101 -14.48 68.85 -15.69
C PRO A 101 -15.67 67.95 -15.30
N ASN A 102 -16.58 68.41 -14.43
CA ASN A 102 -17.77 67.62 -14.05
C ASN A 102 -18.75 67.43 -15.22
N ALA A 103 -18.94 68.45 -16.05
CA ALA A 103 -19.81 68.35 -17.23
C ALA A 103 -19.24 67.41 -18.30
N VAL A 104 -17.90 67.33 -18.41
CA VAL A 104 -17.22 66.36 -19.28
C VAL A 104 -17.41 64.94 -18.74
N LEU A 105 -17.29 64.73 -17.43
CA LEU A 105 -17.51 63.42 -16.80
C LEU A 105 -18.98 62.94 -16.92
N GLU A 106 -19.95 63.83 -16.74
CA GLU A 106 -21.37 63.52 -16.93
C GLU A 106 -21.68 63.20 -18.40
N HIS A 107 -21.10 63.95 -19.34
CA HIS A 107 -21.20 63.67 -20.77
C HIS A 107 -20.57 62.32 -21.13
N ASP A 108 -19.39 62.00 -20.61
CA ASP A 108 -18.74 60.70 -20.82
C ASP A 108 -19.51 59.54 -20.18
N ALA A 109 -20.15 59.78 -19.03
CA ALA A 109 -21.00 58.78 -18.37
C ALA A 109 -22.32 58.55 -19.13
N ALA A 110 -22.92 59.61 -19.69
CA ALA A 110 -24.10 59.50 -20.54
C ALA A 110 -23.77 58.82 -21.88
N LYS A 111 -22.63 59.17 -22.49
CA LYS A 111 -22.13 58.51 -23.70
C LYS A 111 -21.86 57.03 -23.47
N ARG A 112 -21.17 56.66 -22.39
CA ARG A 112 -20.96 55.25 -22.01
C ARG A 112 -22.27 54.49 -21.80
N ARG A 113 -23.27 55.12 -21.16
CA ARG A 113 -24.61 54.53 -20.99
C ARG A 113 -25.33 54.34 -22.32
N ALA A 114 -25.30 55.34 -23.20
CA ALA A 114 -25.90 55.28 -24.53
C ALA A 114 -25.23 54.24 -25.43
N ASP A 115 -23.90 54.16 -25.42
CA ASP A 115 -23.13 53.17 -26.17
C ASP A 115 -23.46 51.74 -25.69
N LYS A 116 -23.57 51.54 -24.37
CA LYS A 116 -23.96 50.26 -23.76
C LYS A 116 -25.40 49.87 -24.08
N LEU A 117 -26.34 50.83 -24.04
CA LEU A 117 -27.73 50.58 -24.42
C LEU A 117 -27.85 50.24 -25.93
N ALA A 118 -27.09 50.94 -26.77
CA ALA A 118 -27.05 50.67 -28.20
C ALA A 118 -26.46 49.28 -28.51
N GLU A 119 -25.46 48.84 -27.75
CA GLU A 119 -24.87 47.50 -27.82
C GLU A 119 -25.89 46.40 -27.43
N ILE A 120 -26.62 46.59 -26.33
CA ILE A 120 -27.68 45.66 -25.89
C ILE A 120 -28.81 45.58 -26.92
N LEU A 121 -29.28 46.73 -27.43
CA LEU A 121 -30.36 46.78 -28.42
C LEU A 121 -29.95 46.15 -29.75
N ARG A 122 -28.72 46.40 -30.22
CA ARG A 122 -28.17 45.73 -31.41
C ARG A 122 -28.10 44.23 -31.21
N SER A 123 -27.63 43.78 -30.04
CA SER A 123 -27.54 42.36 -29.71
C SER A 123 -28.90 41.69 -29.68
N LYS A 124 -29.93 42.36 -29.14
CA LYS A 124 -31.32 41.86 -29.15
C LYS A 124 -31.90 41.75 -30.56
N LEU A 125 -31.70 42.78 -31.39
CA LEU A 125 -32.11 42.73 -32.80
C LEU A 125 -31.39 41.64 -33.60
N ILE A 126 -30.09 41.43 -33.35
CA ILE A 126 -29.34 40.35 -34.00
C ILE A 126 -29.86 39.00 -33.51
N TRP A 127 -30.11 38.85 -32.21
CA TRP A 127 -30.65 37.63 -31.62
C TRP A 127 -31.98 37.23 -32.27
N ASP A 128 -32.98 38.11 -32.27
CA ASP A 128 -34.32 37.80 -32.79
C ASP A 128 -34.28 37.43 -34.29
N ASN A 129 -33.62 38.26 -35.11
CA ASN A 129 -33.52 38.01 -36.55
C ASN A 129 -32.73 36.73 -36.88
N THR A 130 -31.61 36.49 -36.19
CA THR A 130 -30.73 35.35 -36.46
C THR A 130 -31.32 34.06 -35.91
N HIS A 131 -32.08 34.13 -34.80
CA HIS A 131 -32.78 32.97 -34.25
C HIS A 131 -33.89 32.51 -35.19
N ASP A 132 -34.69 33.42 -35.74
CA ASP A 132 -35.76 33.09 -36.68
C ASP A 132 -35.19 32.51 -37.99
N GLU A 133 -34.10 33.10 -38.51
CA GLU A 133 -33.42 32.59 -39.70
C GLU A 133 -32.84 31.18 -39.50
N LEU A 134 -32.29 30.88 -38.31
CA LEU A 134 -31.76 29.55 -38.00
C LEU A 134 -32.84 28.46 -37.91
N GLN A 135 -34.09 28.81 -37.58
CA GLN A 135 -35.20 27.85 -37.58
C GLN A 135 -35.65 27.45 -38.99
N ILE A 136 -35.38 28.31 -39.98
CA ILE A 136 -35.83 28.15 -41.37
C ILE A 136 -34.70 27.58 -42.26
N LEU A 137 -33.45 27.75 -41.84
CA LEU A 137 -32.27 27.27 -42.57
C LEU A 137 -32.22 25.74 -42.67
N ASP A 138 -31.99 25.24 -43.89
CA ASP A 138 -31.82 23.81 -44.15
C ASP A 138 -30.52 23.29 -43.50
N ALA A 139 -30.55 22.04 -43.04
CA ALA A 139 -29.44 21.42 -42.30
C ALA A 139 -28.18 21.22 -43.17
N SER A 140 -28.29 21.37 -44.49
CA SER A 140 -27.24 21.18 -45.49
C SER A 140 -26.26 22.35 -45.60
N ASP A 141 -26.65 23.57 -45.22
CA ASP A 141 -25.82 24.79 -45.35
C ASP A 141 -24.95 25.07 -44.10
N ILE A 142 -24.00 24.16 -43.86
CA ILE A 142 -23.16 24.10 -42.66
C ILE A 142 -22.34 25.39 -42.43
N SER A 143 -21.85 26.04 -43.50
CA SER A 143 -21.04 27.27 -43.39
C SER A 143 -21.86 28.49 -42.97
N ILE A 144 -23.08 28.64 -43.50
CA ILE A 144 -23.98 29.75 -43.19
C ILE A 144 -24.50 29.57 -41.75
N ARG A 145 -24.85 28.33 -41.40
CA ARG A 145 -25.27 27.97 -40.05
C ARG A 145 -24.20 28.29 -39.00
N TYR A 146 -22.92 28.02 -39.29
CA TYR A 146 -21.81 28.39 -38.40
C TYR A 146 -21.73 29.91 -38.15
N GLN A 147 -21.75 30.72 -39.20
CA GLN A 147 -21.66 32.18 -39.07
C GLN A 147 -22.83 32.75 -38.26
N LYS A 148 -24.04 32.24 -38.50
CA LYS A 148 -25.24 32.63 -37.76
C LYS A 148 -25.17 32.22 -36.29
N LEU A 149 -24.65 31.03 -35.98
CA LEU A 149 -24.43 30.58 -34.60
C LEU A 149 -23.38 31.42 -33.86
N VAL A 150 -22.31 31.86 -34.52
CA VAL A 150 -21.31 32.76 -33.91
C VAL A 150 -21.92 34.13 -33.61
N SER A 151 -22.72 34.70 -34.53
CA SER A 151 -23.43 35.96 -34.28
C SER A 151 -24.45 35.86 -33.15
N LEU A 152 -25.14 34.73 -33.04
CA LEU A 152 -26.01 34.43 -31.89
C LEU A 152 -25.23 34.27 -30.60
N GLN A 153 -24.09 33.57 -30.60
CA GLN A 153 -23.24 33.42 -29.42
C GLN A 153 -22.76 34.78 -28.90
N GLN A 154 -22.26 35.66 -29.77
CA GLN A 154 -21.84 37.02 -29.41
C GLN A 154 -22.99 37.84 -28.82
N SER A 155 -24.19 37.71 -29.41
CA SER A 155 -25.40 38.36 -28.91
C SER A 155 -25.83 37.77 -27.56
N CYS A 156 -25.71 36.44 -27.40
CA CYS A 156 -26.02 35.71 -26.17
C CYS A 156 -25.15 36.18 -25.01
N ASP A 157 -23.85 36.34 -25.22
CA ASP A 157 -22.90 36.70 -24.17
C ASP A 157 -23.16 38.11 -23.64
N ILE A 158 -23.64 39.01 -24.49
CA ILE A 158 -24.10 40.35 -24.09
C ILE A 158 -25.46 40.25 -23.37
N LEU A 159 -26.43 39.53 -23.95
CA LEU A 159 -27.81 39.51 -23.47
C LEU A 159 -28.04 38.67 -22.20
N LYS A 160 -27.25 37.62 -21.95
CA LYS A 160 -27.28 36.79 -20.73
C LYS A 160 -27.16 37.63 -19.45
N MET A 161 -26.50 38.77 -19.51
CA MET A 161 -26.32 39.66 -18.36
C MET A 161 -27.52 40.59 -18.09
N TYR A 162 -28.52 40.64 -18.98
CA TYR A 162 -29.60 41.63 -18.89
C TYR A 162 -31.01 41.07 -19.05
N SER A 163 -31.29 40.26 -20.09
CA SER A 163 -32.68 39.92 -20.45
C SER A 163 -32.79 38.78 -21.47
N LEU A 164 -32.34 37.57 -21.10
CA LEU A 164 -32.56 36.38 -21.94
C LEU A 164 -33.49 35.39 -21.24
N ASP A 165 -34.58 35.01 -21.93
CA ASP A 165 -35.52 34.01 -21.43
C ASP A 165 -34.86 32.64 -21.36
N LYS A 166 -35.13 31.90 -20.27
CA LYS A 166 -34.52 30.60 -20.01
C LYS A 166 -34.81 29.57 -21.12
N SER A 167 -36.01 29.59 -21.72
CA SER A 167 -36.35 28.65 -22.80
C SER A 167 -35.64 28.98 -24.12
N GLN A 168 -35.38 30.26 -24.41
CA GLN A 168 -34.61 30.67 -25.59
C GLN A 168 -33.15 30.27 -25.44
N LEU A 169 -32.60 30.40 -24.23
CA LEU A 169 -31.27 29.90 -23.90
C LEU A 169 -31.18 28.37 -24.11
N GLU A 170 -32.12 27.61 -23.56
CA GLU A 170 -32.17 26.14 -23.71
C GLU A 170 -32.31 25.71 -25.20
N THR A 171 -33.08 26.47 -25.99
CA THR A 171 -33.24 26.21 -27.43
C THR A 171 -31.95 26.47 -28.19
N PHE A 172 -31.26 27.58 -27.90
CA PHE A 172 -29.97 27.90 -28.49
C PHE A 172 -28.89 26.89 -28.11
N GLU A 173 -28.85 26.47 -26.83
CA GLU A 173 -27.97 25.42 -26.32
C GLU A 173 -28.14 24.12 -27.14
N ARG A 174 -29.38 23.68 -27.34
CA ARG A 174 -29.69 22.49 -28.14
C ARG A 174 -29.22 22.62 -29.58
N ILE A 175 -29.47 23.75 -30.24
CA ILE A 175 -29.06 23.96 -31.65
C ILE A 175 -27.52 23.95 -31.75
N ARG A 176 -26.81 24.50 -30.77
CA ARG A 176 -25.35 24.46 -30.70
C ARG A 176 -24.83 23.04 -30.49
N GLU A 177 -25.41 22.28 -29.57
CA GLU A 177 -25.05 20.88 -29.32
C GLU A 177 -25.26 20.02 -30.58
N GLU A 178 -26.41 20.15 -31.24
CA GLU A 178 -26.70 19.45 -32.49
C GLU A 178 -25.66 19.77 -33.56
N PHE A 179 -25.31 21.05 -33.73
CA PHE A 179 -24.29 21.46 -34.70
C PHE A 179 -22.91 20.88 -34.37
N LEU A 180 -22.48 20.97 -33.11
CA LEU A 180 -21.18 20.46 -32.67
C LEU A 180 -21.10 18.93 -32.66
N ALA A 181 -22.23 18.22 -32.55
CA ALA A 181 -22.28 16.77 -32.64
C ALA A 181 -21.78 16.25 -34.01
N TRP A 182 -22.03 16.97 -35.10
CA TRP A 182 -21.50 16.63 -36.43
C TRP A 182 -19.97 16.72 -36.51
N TYR A 183 -19.36 17.58 -35.69
CA TYR A 183 -17.91 17.80 -35.68
C TYR A 183 -17.15 16.94 -34.67
N SER A 184 -17.85 16.29 -33.74
CA SER A 184 -17.21 15.36 -32.79
C SER A 184 -16.51 14.19 -33.51
N PRO A 185 -17.15 13.47 -34.46
CA PRO A 185 -16.47 12.43 -35.25
C PRO A 185 -15.31 12.98 -36.10
N ALA A 186 -15.46 14.19 -36.65
CA ALA A 186 -14.41 14.84 -37.43
C ALA A 186 -13.17 15.16 -36.58
N THR A 187 -13.37 15.53 -35.31
CA THR A 187 -12.29 15.78 -34.35
C THR A 187 -11.53 14.49 -34.04
N ILE A 188 -12.25 13.38 -33.81
CA ILE A 188 -11.65 12.06 -33.57
C ILE A 188 -10.87 11.57 -34.79
N LEU A 189 -11.41 11.74 -36.00
CA LEU A 189 -10.75 11.36 -37.25
C LEU A 189 -9.50 12.19 -37.53
N ALA A 190 -9.56 13.50 -37.29
CA ALA A 190 -8.40 14.38 -37.44
C ALA A 190 -7.28 14.03 -36.46
N LEU A 191 -7.62 13.61 -35.24
CA LEU A 191 -6.66 13.11 -34.28
C LEU A 191 -6.07 11.75 -34.70
N ASP A 192 -6.89 10.85 -35.28
CA ASP A 192 -6.40 9.59 -35.84
C ASP A 192 -5.43 9.86 -37.00
N SER A 193 -5.78 10.70 -37.98
CA SER A 193 -4.91 11.03 -39.12
C SER A 193 -3.72 11.93 -38.76
N ASN A 194 -3.64 12.41 -37.52
CA ASN A 194 -2.68 13.42 -37.06
C ASN A 194 -2.70 14.71 -37.91
N ASP A 195 -3.89 15.11 -38.38
CA ASP A 195 -4.08 16.35 -39.13
C ASP A 195 -4.26 17.54 -38.18
N ILE A 196 -3.12 18.14 -37.82
CA ILE A 196 -3.06 19.31 -36.92
C ILE A 196 -3.88 20.48 -37.47
N LYS A 197 -3.87 20.72 -38.78
CA LYS A 197 -4.60 21.85 -39.38
C LYS A 197 -6.11 21.68 -39.26
N GLN A 198 -6.59 20.45 -39.45
CA GLN A 198 -8.00 20.15 -39.26
C GLN A 198 -8.39 20.29 -37.77
N LEU A 199 -7.55 19.85 -36.83
CA LEU A 199 -7.78 20.03 -35.39
C LEU A 199 -7.79 21.51 -34.97
N GLU A 200 -6.89 22.34 -35.50
CA GLU A 200 -6.88 23.80 -35.26
C GLU A 200 -8.18 24.46 -35.75
N ASN A 201 -8.63 24.11 -36.96
CA ASN A 201 -9.89 24.62 -37.51
C ASN A 201 -11.09 24.19 -36.65
N MET A 202 -11.12 22.93 -36.18
CA MET A 202 -12.17 22.48 -35.27
C MET A 202 -12.11 23.23 -33.93
N ARG A 203 -10.92 23.39 -33.35
CA ARG A 203 -10.73 24.14 -32.10
C ARG A 203 -11.26 25.57 -32.22
N GLU A 204 -10.98 26.26 -33.33
CA GLU A 204 -11.49 27.61 -33.59
C GLU A 204 -13.02 27.65 -33.60
N LYS A 205 -13.67 26.65 -34.22
CA LYS A 205 -15.13 26.52 -34.23
C LYS A 205 -15.70 26.30 -32.83
N TYR A 206 -15.11 25.41 -32.04
CA TYR A 206 -15.55 25.16 -30.66
C TYR A 206 -15.31 26.38 -29.75
N SER A 207 -14.19 27.10 -29.95
CA SER A 207 -13.87 28.31 -29.18
C SER A 207 -14.79 29.47 -29.52
N SER A 208 -15.12 29.68 -30.80
CA SER A 208 -16.03 30.75 -31.25
C SER A 208 -17.47 30.55 -30.75
N LEU A 209 -17.81 29.31 -30.38
CA LEU A 209 -19.09 28.92 -29.82
C LEU A 209 -19.04 28.71 -28.31
N ASP A 210 -17.98 29.13 -27.62
CA ASP A 210 -17.83 29.00 -26.15
C ASP A 210 -18.08 27.56 -25.63
N ARG A 211 -17.53 26.58 -26.36
CA ARG A 211 -17.66 25.14 -26.07
C ARG A 211 -16.33 24.40 -26.17
N ILE A 212 -15.23 25.07 -25.81
CA ILE A 212 -13.88 24.48 -25.84
C ILE A 212 -13.77 23.22 -24.97
N GLN A 213 -14.49 23.15 -23.85
CA GLN A 213 -14.53 21.97 -22.99
C GLN A 213 -15.09 20.72 -23.70
N VAL A 214 -16.01 20.90 -24.65
CA VAL A 214 -16.55 19.78 -25.46
C VAL A 214 -15.49 19.27 -26.44
N PHE A 215 -14.67 20.17 -26.99
CA PHE A 215 -13.52 19.80 -27.81
C PHE A 215 -12.48 19.01 -27.00
N GLU A 216 -12.11 19.49 -25.81
CA GLU A 216 -11.21 18.77 -24.91
C GLU A 216 -11.79 17.40 -24.50
N SER A 217 -13.08 17.33 -24.21
CA SER A 217 -13.78 16.06 -23.95
C SER A 217 -13.72 15.09 -25.14
N ASN A 218 -13.87 15.57 -26.37
CA ASN A 218 -13.71 14.76 -27.58
C ASN A 218 -12.26 14.25 -27.74
N LEU A 219 -11.26 15.08 -27.44
CA LEU A 219 -9.85 14.67 -27.43
C LEU A 219 -9.60 13.55 -26.39
N GLY A 220 -10.17 13.67 -25.18
CA GLY A 220 -10.10 12.63 -24.14
C GLY A 220 -10.90 11.37 -24.49
N GLY A 221 -11.95 11.50 -25.29
CA GLY A 221 -12.75 10.39 -25.81
C GLY A 221 -12.02 9.52 -26.83
N TYR A 222 -11.02 10.06 -27.53
CA TYR A 222 -10.26 9.30 -28.53
C TYR A 222 -9.48 8.11 -27.91
N PRO A 223 -8.61 8.29 -26.90
CA PRO A 223 -7.92 7.16 -26.27
C PRO A 223 -8.88 6.08 -25.75
N LYS A 224 -10.01 6.51 -25.16
CA LYS A 224 -11.06 5.62 -24.65
C LYS A 224 -11.72 4.79 -25.75
N SER A 225 -12.16 5.45 -26.82
CA SER A 225 -12.83 4.79 -27.94
C SER A 225 -11.89 3.86 -28.72
N LYS A 226 -10.63 4.26 -28.90
CA LYS A 226 -9.62 3.44 -29.58
C LYS A 226 -9.31 2.16 -28.82
N LEU A 227 -9.07 2.28 -27.51
CA LEU A 227 -8.80 1.10 -26.68
C LEU A 227 -10.03 0.18 -26.59
N LYS A 228 -11.25 0.74 -26.49
CA LYS A 228 -12.49 -0.04 -26.53
C LYS A 228 -12.64 -0.80 -27.85
N SER A 229 -12.40 -0.14 -28.99
CA SER A 229 -12.44 -0.77 -30.31
C SER A 229 -11.40 -1.88 -30.47
N PHE A 230 -10.21 -1.71 -29.88
CA PHE A 230 -9.18 -2.75 -29.83
C PHE A 230 -9.67 -4.00 -29.09
N PHE A 231 -10.26 -3.84 -27.90
CA PHE A 231 -10.82 -4.97 -27.15
C PHE A 231 -11.98 -5.67 -27.89
N GLU A 232 -12.80 -4.93 -28.62
CA GLU A 232 -13.92 -5.49 -29.40
C GLU A 232 -13.44 -6.24 -30.66
N SER A 233 -12.39 -5.74 -31.33
CA SER A 233 -11.90 -6.29 -32.59
C SER A 233 -11.03 -7.53 -32.45
N LYS A 234 -10.27 -7.67 -31.35
CA LYS A 234 -9.30 -8.76 -31.15
C LYS A 234 -9.69 -9.78 -30.07
N LYS A 235 -10.99 -9.94 -29.79
CA LYS A 235 -11.49 -10.80 -28.68
C LYS A 235 -10.84 -12.19 -28.58
N ASP A 236 -10.51 -12.81 -29.70
CA ASP A 236 -10.00 -14.19 -29.76
C ASP A 236 -8.46 -14.31 -29.72
N GLU A 237 -7.70 -13.21 -29.91
CA GLU A 237 -6.21 -13.20 -29.97
C GLU A 237 -5.57 -12.22 -28.98
N LEU A 238 -6.30 -11.79 -27.95
CA LEU A 238 -5.79 -10.87 -26.93
C LEU A 238 -4.71 -11.54 -26.08
N SER A 239 -3.52 -10.96 -26.08
CA SER A 239 -2.44 -11.28 -25.14
C SER A 239 -2.16 -10.06 -24.25
N LEU A 240 -1.60 -10.29 -23.06
CA LEU A 240 -1.20 -9.20 -22.17
C LEU A 240 -0.21 -8.25 -22.87
N TRP A 241 0.73 -8.81 -23.65
CA TRP A 241 1.67 -8.01 -24.43
C TRP A 241 0.96 -7.08 -25.41
N ASN A 242 -0.02 -7.58 -26.16
CA ASN A 242 -0.75 -6.79 -27.15
C ASN A 242 -1.55 -5.65 -26.50
N ILE A 243 -2.09 -5.87 -25.30
CA ILE A 243 -2.84 -4.85 -24.55
C ILE A 243 -1.88 -3.73 -24.12
N LEU A 244 -0.73 -4.09 -23.54
CA LEU A 244 0.29 -3.14 -23.10
C LEU A 244 0.86 -2.33 -24.30
N ASP A 245 1.10 -3.00 -25.43
CA ASP A 245 1.58 -2.37 -26.67
C ASP A 245 0.60 -1.33 -27.19
N GLU A 246 -0.70 -1.67 -27.22
CA GLU A 246 -1.74 -0.77 -27.72
C GLU A 246 -1.88 0.45 -26.81
N ILE A 247 -1.84 0.28 -25.48
CA ILE A 247 -1.88 1.40 -24.52
C ILE A 247 -0.70 2.36 -24.79
N PHE A 248 0.51 1.82 -24.94
CA PHE A 248 1.69 2.62 -25.20
C PHE A 248 1.64 3.30 -26.59
N THR A 249 1.14 2.59 -27.60
CA THR A 249 0.99 3.12 -28.97
C THR A 249 -0.02 4.27 -29.03
N ILE A 250 -1.16 4.15 -28.36
CA ILE A 250 -2.16 5.22 -28.26
C ILE A 250 -1.55 6.44 -27.56
N TRP A 251 -0.85 6.23 -26.44
CA TRP A 251 -0.15 7.31 -25.75
C TRP A 251 0.87 8.01 -26.65
N LYS A 252 1.76 7.24 -27.30
CA LYS A 252 2.84 7.74 -28.17
C LYS A 252 2.29 8.55 -29.35
N ARG A 253 1.15 8.15 -29.92
CA ARG A 253 0.49 8.82 -31.04
C ARG A 253 -0.17 10.14 -30.63
N CYS A 254 -0.77 10.21 -29.44
CA CYS A 254 -1.67 11.30 -29.08
C CYS A 254 -1.07 12.36 -28.17
N HIS A 255 -0.15 12.03 -27.27
CA HIS A 255 0.27 12.95 -26.21
C HIS A 255 0.85 14.26 -26.77
N LYS A 256 1.74 14.20 -27.78
CA LYS A 256 2.35 15.39 -28.39
C LYS A 256 1.34 16.28 -29.11
N THR A 257 0.40 15.66 -29.82
CA THR A 257 -0.62 16.38 -30.57
C THR A 257 -1.56 17.08 -29.59
N ILE A 258 -1.99 16.39 -28.53
CA ILE A 258 -2.88 16.94 -27.50
C ILE A 258 -2.21 18.06 -26.68
N ASP A 259 -0.90 17.94 -26.41
CA ASP A 259 -0.12 18.96 -25.70
C ASP A 259 -0.16 20.34 -26.39
N SER A 260 -0.36 20.38 -27.71
CA SER A 260 -0.51 21.64 -28.46
C SER A 260 -1.88 22.31 -28.33
N PHE A 261 -2.88 21.60 -27.79
CA PHE A 261 -4.28 22.04 -27.77
C PHE A 261 -4.86 22.27 -26.38
N ILE A 262 -4.26 21.70 -25.32
CA ILE A 262 -4.73 21.79 -23.94
C ILE A 262 -3.70 22.58 -23.11
N ALA A 263 -4.16 23.26 -22.06
CA ALA A 263 -3.27 23.98 -21.12
C ALA A 263 -2.58 23.04 -20.10
N GLU A 264 -3.20 21.89 -19.82
CA GLU A 264 -2.62 20.80 -19.02
C GLU A 264 -1.59 20.01 -19.84
N ASN A 265 -0.71 19.27 -19.15
CA ASN A 265 0.26 18.41 -19.82
C ASN A 265 -0.48 17.34 -20.65
N GLY A 266 -0.22 17.28 -21.96
CA GLY A 266 -0.91 16.37 -22.87
C GLY A 266 -0.74 14.89 -22.49
N SER A 267 0.40 14.53 -21.89
CA SER A 267 0.64 13.17 -21.41
C SER A 267 -0.20 12.81 -20.19
N GLU A 268 -0.28 13.70 -19.21
CA GLU A 268 -1.12 13.52 -18.01
C GLU A 268 -2.59 13.34 -18.42
N PHE A 269 -3.07 14.19 -19.32
CA PHE A 269 -4.43 14.15 -19.84
C PHE A 269 -4.74 12.83 -20.55
N VAL A 270 -3.83 12.35 -21.42
CA VAL A 270 -4.00 11.06 -22.12
C VAL A 270 -3.96 9.89 -21.14
N CYS A 271 -3.03 9.87 -20.19
CA CYS A 271 -2.90 8.81 -19.20
C CYS A 271 -4.14 8.70 -18.30
N LYS A 272 -4.74 9.83 -17.90
CA LYS A 272 -6.00 9.84 -17.15
C LYS A 272 -7.14 9.18 -17.93
N ASN A 273 -7.29 9.52 -19.19
CA ASN A 273 -8.33 8.93 -20.04
C ASN A 273 -8.07 7.45 -20.36
N LEU A 274 -6.81 7.05 -20.54
CA LEU A 274 -6.42 5.65 -20.68
C LEU A 274 -6.70 4.85 -19.41
N LYS A 275 -6.45 5.41 -18.23
CA LYS A 275 -6.78 4.77 -16.95
C LYS A 275 -8.26 4.44 -16.85
N GLU A 276 -9.13 5.41 -17.12
CA GLU A 276 -10.59 5.20 -17.12
C GLU A 276 -11.02 4.14 -18.16
N ALA A 277 -10.34 4.09 -19.31
CA ALA A 277 -10.59 3.08 -20.34
C ALA A 277 -10.16 1.67 -19.90
N ILE A 278 -9.02 1.55 -19.23
CA ILE A 278 -8.51 0.30 -18.64
C ILE A 278 -9.46 -0.20 -17.56
N GLU A 279 -9.90 0.68 -16.66
CA GLU A 279 -10.86 0.33 -15.60
C GLU A 279 -12.19 -0.15 -16.18
N SER A 280 -12.68 0.49 -17.24
CA SER A 280 -13.92 0.10 -17.93
C SER A 280 -13.83 -1.28 -18.61
N ASN A 281 -12.62 -1.69 -19.02
CA ASN A 281 -12.37 -2.98 -19.70
C ASN A 281 -11.61 -3.98 -18.80
N TRP A 282 -11.56 -3.74 -17.49
CA TRP A 282 -10.76 -4.53 -16.56
C TRP A 282 -11.12 -6.03 -16.58
N GLN A 283 -12.40 -6.36 -16.75
CA GLN A 283 -12.86 -7.75 -16.82
C GLN A 283 -12.25 -8.52 -18.00
N THR A 284 -12.02 -7.85 -19.13
CA THR A 284 -11.36 -8.47 -20.29
C THR A 284 -9.89 -8.72 -20.00
N ILE A 285 -9.19 -7.75 -19.40
CA ILE A 285 -7.79 -7.91 -18.97
C ILE A 285 -7.67 -9.07 -17.96
N LEU A 286 -8.59 -9.13 -16.99
CA LEU A 286 -8.64 -10.19 -15.99
C LEU A 286 -8.89 -11.57 -16.62
N SER A 287 -9.73 -11.65 -17.65
CA SER A 287 -9.95 -12.91 -18.38
C SER A 287 -8.67 -13.40 -19.08
N VAL A 288 -7.90 -12.50 -19.72
CA VAL A 288 -6.62 -12.84 -20.36
C VAL A 288 -5.61 -13.34 -19.33
N ILE A 289 -5.50 -12.66 -18.18
CA ILE A 289 -4.63 -13.08 -17.08
C ILE A 289 -5.04 -14.45 -16.55
N THR A 290 -6.33 -14.67 -16.36
CA THR A 290 -6.87 -15.95 -15.86
C THR A 290 -6.60 -17.08 -16.85
N THR A 291 -6.67 -16.82 -18.16
CA THR A 291 -6.30 -17.79 -19.20
C THR A 291 -4.81 -18.13 -19.14
N ILE A 292 -3.92 -17.14 -18.95
CA ILE A 292 -2.48 -17.39 -18.77
C ILE A 292 -2.23 -18.27 -17.54
N ILE A 293 -2.89 -17.98 -16.42
CA ILE A 293 -2.78 -18.77 -15.19
C ILE A 293 -3.29 -20.20 -15.40
N SER A 294 -4.45 -20.36 -16.05
CA SER A 294 -5.10 -21.66 -16.27
C SER A 294 -4.34 -22.57 -17.23
N ASN A 295 -3.61 -21.98 -18.19
CA ASN A 295 -2.84 -22.73 -19.19
C ASN A 295 -1.42 -23.09 -18.71
N ALA A 296 -0.94 -22.48 -17.62
CA ALA A 296 0.38 -22.76 -17.09
C ALA A 296 0.40 -24.06 -16.28
N GLU A 297 1.53 -24.78 -16.31
CA GLU A 297 1.72 -26.00 -15.52
C GLU A 297 1.72 -25.72 -14.01
N SER A 298 2.16 -24.53 -13.61
CA SER A 298 2.15 -24.09 -12.21
C SER A 298 1.90 -22.58 -12.09
N PRO A 299 1.38 -22.11 -10.93
CA PRO A 299 1.26 -20.68 -10.63
C PRO A 299 2.60 -19.94 -10.69
N PHE A 300 3.72 -20.60 -10.44
CA PHE A 300 5.06 -20.03 -10.57
C PHE A 300 5.44 -19.71 -12.01
N ILE A 301 5.20 -20.65 -12.93
CA ILE A 301 5.46 -20.43 -14.36
C ILE A 301 4.56 -19.32 -14.89
N ALA A 302 3.28 -19.31 -14.52
CA ALA A 302 2.36 -18.24 -14.86
C ALA A 302 2.88 -16.89 -14.34
N ALA A 303 3.17 -16.80 -13.04
CA ALA A 303 3.59 -15.56 -12.41
C ALA A 303 4.91 -15.05 -13.00
N LYS A 304 5.90 -15.91 -13.22
CA LYS A 304 7.17 -15.57 -13.86
C LYS A 304 6.98 -15.06 -15.28
N SER A 305 6.10 -15.68 -16.06
CA SER A 305 5.81 -15.24 -17.43
C SER A 305 5.18 -13.84 -17.46
N ILE A 306 4.21 -13.58 -16.57
CA ILE A 306 3.56 -12.28 -16.42
C ILE A 306 4.54 -11.24 -15.89
N GLY A 307 5.32 -11.59 -14.86
CA GLY A 307 6.34 -10.73 -14.27
C GLY A 307 7.40 -10.30 -15.28
N LYS A 308 7.84 -11.23 -16.15
CA LYS A 308 8.76 -10.92 -17.24
C LYS A 308 8.14 -9.94 -18.25
N ILE A 309 6.90 -10.17 -18.68
CA ILE A 309 6.20 -9.24 -19.60
C ILE A 309 6.13 -7.84 -19.00
N LEU A 310 5.75 -7.73 -17.72
CA LEU A 310 5.65 -6.44 -17.03
C LEU A 310 7.00 -5.76 -16.85
N TYR A 311 8.06 -6.52 -16.53
CA TYR A 311 9.41 -6.00 -16.42
C TYR A 311 9.94 -5.48 -17.76
N ASP A 312 9.82 -6.28 -18.82
CA ASP A 312 10.27 -5.92 -20.17
C ASP A 312 9.56 -4.64 -20.66
N TYR A 313 8.25 -4.51 -20.41
CA TYR A 313 7.50 -3.29 -20.73
C TYR A 313 7.87 -2.09 -19.86
N THR A 314 8.10 -2.29 -18.57
CA THR A 314 8.50 -1.19 -17.69
C THR A 314 9.83 -0.61 -18.14
N ALA A 315 10.79 -1.46 -18.49
CA ALA A 315 12.07 -1.04 -19.05
C ALA A 315 11.91 -0.28 -20.38
N MET A 316 11.07 -0.76 -21.29
CA MET A 316 10.76 -0.06 -22.54
C MET A 316 10.17 1.35 -22.29
N ILE A 317 9.31 1.49 -21.28
CA ILE A 317 8.69 2.77 -20.93
C ILE A 317 9.66 3.70 -20.22
N GLU A 318 10.61 3.19 -19.44
CA GLU A 318 11.68 4.01 -18.87
C GLU A 318 12.60 4.59 -19.95
N GLU A 319 12.80 3.87 -21.07
CA GLU A 319 13.62 4.33 -22.19
C GLU A 319 12.87 5.30 -23.14
N GLU A 320 11.63 5.01 -23.50
CA GLU A 320 10.88 5.74 -24.53
C GLU A 320 9.72 6.61 -24.01
N GLY A 321 9.31 6.38 -22.76
CA GLY A 321 8.15 7.00 -22.13
C GLY A 321 8.47 8.25 -21.31
N ASP A 322 7.47 8.71 -20.57
CA ASP A 322 7.60 9.75 -19.54
C ASP A 322 7.11 9.28 -18.17
N SER A 323 7.20 10.16 -17.17
CA SER A 323 6.80 9.84 -15.79
C SER A 323 5.32 9.50 -15.63
N PHE A 324 4.42 10.04 -16.47
CA PHE A 324 2.98 9.83 -16.35
C PHE A 324 2.57 8.46 -16.88
N ILE A 325 3.10 8.07 -18.04
CA ILE A 325 2.84 6.74 -18.60
C ILE A 325 3.51 5.65 -17.74
N LEU A 326 4.72 5.91 -17.21
CA LEU A 326 5.37 5.01 -16.26
C LEU A 326 4.51 4.82 -14.99
N PHE A 327 3.93 5.90 -14.46
CA PHE A 327 3.02 5.81 -13.32
C PHE A 327 1.79 4.95 -13.63
N LEU A 328 1.13 5.17 -14.79
CA LEU A 328 -0.02 4.37 -15.21
C LEU A 328 0.31 2.87 -15.30
N PHE A 329 1.43 2.54 -15.92
CA PHE A 329 1.88 1.14 -16.03
C PHE A 329 2.28 0.55 -14.68
N SER A 330 2.87 1.34 -13.78
CA SER A 330 3.19 0.87 -12.42
C SER A 330 1.93 0.51 -11.63
N GLU A 331 0.85 1.29 -11.75
CA GLU A 331 -0.44 1.03 -11.11
C GLU A 331 -1.13 -0.21 -11.72
N LEU A 332 -1.05 -0.35 -13.05
CA LEU A 332 -1.53 -1.54 -13.76
C LEU A 332 -0.78 -2.80 -13.31
N ALA A 333 0.56 -2.74 -13.27
CA ALA A 333 1.41 -3.82 -12.83
C ALA A 333 1.09 -4.23 -11.38
N LYS A 334 0.93 -3.27 -10.45
CA LYS A 334 0.50 -3.56 -9.08
C LYS A 334 -0.83 -4.31 -9.03
N SER A 335 -1.80 -3.89 -9.85
CA SER A 335 -3.12 -4.53 -9.91
C SER A 335 -3.05 -5.96 -10.46
N ILE A 336 -2.18 -6.20 -11.45
CA ILE A 336 -1.94 -7.54 -12.02
C ILE A 336 -1.18 -8.42 -11.01
N TYR A 337 -0.15 -7.89 -10.35
CA TYR A 337 0.60 -8.60 -9.32
C TYR A 337 -0.28 -9.02 -8.15
N PHE A 338 -1.24 -8.17 -7.76
CA PHE A 338 -2.21 -8.51 -6.72
C PHE A 338 -3.02 -9.78 -7.07
N ILE A 339 -3.50 -9.90 -8.30
CA ILE A 339 -4.27 -11.07 -8.77
C ILE A 339 -3.43 -12.35 -8.67
N ILE A 340 -2.20 -12.35 -9.18
CA ILE A 340 -1.37 -13.56 -9.21
C ILE A 340 -0.80 -13.91 -7.83
N SER A 341 -0.68 -12.92 -6.93
CA SER A 341 -0.01 -13.10 -5.65
C SER A 341 -0.71 -14.07 -4.71
N GLU A 342 -2.04 -14.16 -4.78
CA GLU A 342 -2.81 -15.04 -3.90
C GLU A 342 -2.52 -16.51 -4.22
N ASP A 343 -2.63 -16.88 -5.49
CA ASP A 343 -2.38 -18.26 -5.94
C ASP A 343 -0.89 -18.62 -5.87
N TYR A 344 -0.01 -17.64 -6.11
CA TYR A 344 1.43 -17.80 -5.85
C TYR A 344 1.68 -18.14 -4.38
N GLY A 345 1.14 -17.36 -3.44
CA GLY A 345 1.31 -17.57 -2.00
C GLY A 345 0.75 -18.91 -1.52
N LYS A 346 -0.40 -19.35 -2.06
CA LYS A 346 -0.96 -20.70 -1.81
C LYS A 346 -0.01 -21.79 -2.31
N HIS A 347 0.56 -21.62 -3.50
CA HIS A 347 1.50 -22.58 -4.06
C HIS A 347 2.80 -22.67 -3.25
N VAL A 348 3.37 -21.52 -2.85
CA VAL A 348 4.50 -21.43 -1.91
C VAL A 348 4.19 -22.21 -0.63
N THR A 349 3.02 -21.98 -0.05
CA THR A 349 2.58 -22.69 1.16
C THR A 349 2.52 -24.19 0.92
N SER A 350 1.94 -24.63 -0.18
CA SER A 350 1.85 -26.04 -0.55
C SER A 350 3.24 -26.70 -0.65
N ILE A 351 4.20 -26.05 -1.34
CA ILE A 351 5.57 -26.56 -1.49
C ILE A 351 6.24 -26.70 -0.12
N LEU A 352 6.19 -25.65 0.71
CA LEU A 352 6.81 -25.67 2.03
C LEU A 352 6.19 -26.74 2.92
N LEU A 353 4.86 -26.87 2.94
CA LEU A 353 4.16 -27.92 3.68
C LEU A 353 4.52 -29.32 3.17
N CYS A 354 4.66 -29.51 1.86
CA CYS A 354 5.13 -30.77 1.29
C CYS A 354 6.54 -31.10 1.75
N THR A 355 7.44 -30.13 1.78
CA THR A 355 8.81 -30.30 2.28
C THR A 355 8.83 -30.61 3.78
N ILE A 356 8.02 -29.92 4.59
CA ILE A 356 7.87 -30.21 6.03
C ILE A 356 7.33 -31.63 6.24
N ASN A 357 6.34 -32.05 5.44
CA ASN A 357 5.76 -33.39 5.53
C ASN A 357 6.74 -34.52 5.14
N LYS A 358 7.89 -34.21 4.52
CA LYS A 358 8.95 -35.20 4.29
C LYS A 358 9.69 -35.56 5.57
N ILE A 359 9.57 -34.77 6.64
CA ILE A 359 10.15 -35.08 7.94
C ILE A 359 9.45 -36.32 8.49
N MET A 360 10.04 -37.49 8.25
CA MET A 360 9.53 -38.78 8.70
C MET A 360 10.47 -39.32 9.77
N PRO A 361 10.04 -39.41 11.04
CA PRO A 361 10.88 -39.94 12.09
C PRO A 361 11.05 -41.45 11.88
N ASP A 362 12.25 -41.87 11.48
CA ASP A 362 12.59 -43.30 11.41
C ASP A 362 12.47 -43.90 12.83
N LYS A 363 11.80 -45.05 12.96
CA LYS A 363 11.50 -45.65 14.28
C LYS A 363 12.76 -45.99 15.07
N SER A 364 13.90 -46.15 14.40
CA SER A 364 15.23 -46.47 14.95
C SER A 364 16.08 -45.24 15.29
N SER A 365 15.77 -44.05 14.75
CA SER A 365 16.65 -42.86 14.78
C SER A 365 16.22 -41.75 15.75
N ARG A 366 15.12 -41.92 16.51
CA ARG A 366 14.47 -40.92 17.41
C ARG A 366 15.29 -40.39 18.60
N HIS A 367 16.59 -40.48 18.52
CA HIS A 367 17.45 -40.73 19.65
C HIS A 367 18.76 -39.95 19.54
N GLN A 368 19.27 -39.80 18.32
CA GLN A 368 20.26 -38.79 17.96
C GLN A 368 19.55 -37.81 17.04
N HIS A 369 19.16 -36.63 17.50
CA HIS A 369 18.31 -35.71 16.73
C HIS A 369 19.02 -35.12 15.50
N ASN A 370 20.29 -35.48 15.26
CA ASN A 370 21.07 -35.16 14.05
C ASN A 370 20.36 -35.54 12.74
N TRP A 371 19.51 -36.57 12.73
CA TRP A 371 18.74 -36.95 11.53
C TRP A 371 17.78 -35.85 11.06
N LEU A 372 17.42 -34.89 11.93
CA LEU A 372 16.53 -33.80 11.59
C LEU A 372 17.24 -32.72 10.75
N MET A 373 18.56 -32.57 10.89
CA MET A 373 19.31 -31.47 10.27
C MET A 373 19.19 -31.42 8.74
N PRO A 374 19.37 -32.54 8.00
CA PRO A 374 19.22 -32.52 6.53
C PRO A 374 17.84 -32.03 6.08
N TYR A 375 16.78 -32.36 6.82
CA TYR A 375 15.43 -31.90 6.48
C TYR A 375 15.24 -30.40 6.76
N LEU A 376 15.87 -29.86 7.80
CA LEU A 376 15.84 -28.43 8.07
C LEU A 376 16.66 -27.65 7.02
N GLU A 377 17.80 -28.20 6.60
CA GLU A 377 18.61 -27.68 5.49
C GLU A 377 17.80 -27.66 4.18
N ASP A 378 17.08 -28.74 3.87
CA ASP A 378 16.19 -28.80 2.69
C ASP A 378 15.09 -27.73 2.73
N ILE A 379 14.49 -27.49 3.90
CA ILE A 379 13.49 -26.42 4.08
C ILE A 379 14.12 -25.05 3.85
N GLN A 380 15.31 -24.81 4.40
CA GLN A 380 16.02 -23.55 4.23
C GLN A 380 16.40 -23.31 2.76
N SER A 381 16.94 -24.32 2.08
CA SER A 381 17.25 -24.24 0.65
C SER A 381 16.00 -23.94 -0.17
N CYS A 382 14.89 -24.60 0.13
CA CYS A 382 13.61 -24.33 -0.51
C CYS A 382 13.15 -22.88 -0.30
N MET A 383 13.33 -22.32 0.90
CA MET A 383 13.04 -20.90 1.16
C MET A 383 13.93 -19.96 0.32
N TYR A 384 15.22 -20.27 0.17
CA TYR A 384 16.12 -19.47 -0.68
C TYR A 384 15.72 -19.50 -2.16
N ASP A 385 15.36 -20.67 -2.68
CA ASP A 385 14.89 -20.80 -4.07
C ASP A 385 13.62 -19.96 -4.31
N ILE A 386 12.67 -20.01 -3.36
CA ILE A 386 11.44 -19.22 -3.40
C ILE A 386 11.73 -17.72 -3.34
N VAL A 387 12.73 -17.28 -2.54
CA VAL A 387 13.16 -15.87 -2.50
C VAL A 387 13.66 -15.41 -3.86
N ASN A 388 14.54 -16.18 -4.50
CA ASN A 388 15.08 -15.84 -5.82
C ASN A 388 14.00 -15.81 -6.90
N GLU A 389 13.11 -16.81 -6.91
CA GLU A 389 12.02 -16.88 -7.87
C GLU A 389 11.03 -15.73 -7.69
N ALA A 390 10.63 -15.45 -6.45
CA ALA A 390 9.73 -14.35 -6.13
C ALA A 390 10.36 -13.00 -6.48
N ARG A 391 11.66 -12.82 -6.21
CA ARG A 391 12.42 -11.60 -6.57
C ARG A 391 12.43 -11.36 -8.07
N SER A 392 12.61 -12.42 -8.86
CA SER A 392 12.59 -12.33 -10.34
C SER A 392 11.20 -11.97 -10.88
N THR A 393 10.14 -12.31 -10.13
CA THR A 393 8.74 -12.17 -10.56
C THR A 393 8.12 -10.85 -10.14
N PHE A 394 8.29 -10.48 -8.86
CA PHE A 394 7.59 -9.35 -8.21
C PHE A 394 8.50 -8.13 -7.97
N GLY A 395 9.76 -8.20 -8.39
CA GLY A 395 10.70 -7.10 -8.19
C GLY A 395 10.96 -6.81 -6.71
N THR A 396 10.99 -5.54 -6.33
CA THR A 396 11.29 -5.09 -4.95
C THR A 396 10.19 -5.39 -3.94
N ASN A 397 8.98 -5.73 -4.37
CA ASN A 397 7.84 -6.00 -3.48
C ASN A 397 7.65 -7.50 -3.16
N PHE A 398 8.56 -8.37 -3.60
CA PHE A 398 8.43 -9.82 -3.48
C PHE A 398 8.19 -10.32 -2.05
N SER A 399 8.84 -9.70 -1.06
CA SER A 399 8.76 -10.13 0.34
C SER A 399 7.33 -10.13 0.88
N ARG A 400 6.48 -9.19 0.43
CA ARG A 400 5.05 -9.12 0.84
C ARG A 400 4.26 -10.35 0.45
N HIS A 401 4.67 -11.05 -0.61
CA HIS A 401 3.94 -12.18 -1.17
C HIS A 401 4.40 -13.54 -0.62
N ILE A 402 5.62 -13.63 -0.08
CA ILE A 402 6.19 -14.90 0.42
C ILE A 402 6.25 -15.02 1.95
N ILE A 403 6.42 -13.90 2.67
CA ILE A 403 6.58 -13.92 4.13
C ILE A 403 5.36 -14.52 4.86
N PRO A 404 4.10 -14.25 4.47
CA PRO A 404 2.97 -14.91 5.10
C PRO A 404 3.05 -16.45 5.03
N SER A 405 3.51 -16.98 3.91
CA SER A 405 3.70 -18.42 3.70
C SER A 405 4.87 -18.97 4.52
N PHE A 406 5.98 -18.22 4.64
CA PHE A 406 7.11 -18.60 5.50
C PHE A 406 6.71 -18.62 6.97
N GLU A 407 5.93 -17.65 7.42
CA GLU A 407 5.41 -17.61 8.79
C GLU A 407 4.43 -18.75 9.10
N LEU A 408 3.65 -19.19 8.11
CA LEU A 408 2.81 -20.39 8.23
C LEU A 408 3.68 -21.65 8.31
N ALA A 409 4.70 -21.77 7.48
CA ALA A 409 5.64 -22.90 7.51
C ALA A 409 6.34 -23.01 8.88
N ILE A 410 6.79 -21.90 9.47
CA ILE A 410 7.41 -21.87 10.81
C ILE A 410 6.43 -22.33 11.90
N ARG A 411 5.18 -21.87 11.82
CA ARG A 411 4.13 -22.32 12.75
C ARG A 411 3.88 -23.81 12.63
N GLU A 412 3.85 -24.33 11.41
CA GLU A 412 3.63 -25.76 11.16
C GLU A 412 4.82 -26.59 11.65
N ILE A 413 6.06 -26.16 11.41
CA ILE A 413 7.26 -26.81 11.97
C ILE A 413 7.16 -26.89 13.49
N ASN A 414 6.84 -25.78 14.16
CA ASN A 414 6.67 -25.77 15.61
C ASN A 414 5.54 -26.71 16.08
N SER A 415 4.38 -26.67 15.42
CA SER A 415 3.24 -27.55 15.70
C SER A 415 3.61 -29.02 15.54
N PHE A 416 4.27 -29.36 14.43
CA PHE A 416 4.72 -30.71 14.11
C PHE A 416 5.72 -31.25 15.15
N LEU A 417 6.74 -30.47 15.50
CA LEU A 417 7.74 -30.85 16.50
C LEU A 417 7.12 -31.07 17.89
N GLN A 418 6.13 -30.26 18.28
CA GLN A 418 5.44 -30.40 19.56
C GLN A 418 4.46 -31.57 19.58
N ASN A 419 3.64 -31.74 18.54
CA ASN A 419 2.58 -32.75 18.49
C ASN A 419 3.13 -34.18 18.35
N GLN A 420 4.22 -34.34 17.60
CA GLN A 420 4.89 -35.63 17.43
C GLN A 420 5.95 -35.90 18.50
N ASP A 421 6.15 -34.95 19.42
CA ASP A 421 7.17 -34.96 20.47
C ASP A 421 8.57 -35.35 19.96
N ILE A 422 8.94 -34.86 18.76
CA ILE A 422 10.15 -35.29 18.05
C ILE A 422 11.42 -35.01 18.84
N LEU A 423 11.41 -33.96 19.65
CA LEU A 423 12.52 -33.53 20.49
C LEU A 423 12.35 -33.96 21.97
N ASN A 424 11.41 -34.86 22.27
CA ASN A 424 11.07 -35.37 23.62
C ASN A 424 10.93 -34.26 24.67
N ILE A 425 9.97 -33.35 24.46
CA ILE A 425 9.58 -32.27 25.35
C ILE A 425 8.51 -32.75 26.34
N GLN A 426 7.56 -33.59 25.90
CA GLN A 426 6.36 -33.96 26.66
C GLN A 426 6.48 -35.24 27.50
N THR A 427 7.57 -36.01 27.40
CA THR A 427 7.64 -37.34 28.02
C THR A 427 7.57 -37.30 29.55
N ASN A 428 6.52 -37.91 30.11
CA ASN A 428 6.38 -38.23 31.55
C ASN A 428 7.37 -39.30 32.03
N SER A 429 8.03 -40.00 31.10
CA SER A 429 9.07 -40.99 31.39
C SER A 429 10.46 -40.36 31.40
N VAL A 430 11.32 -40.89 32.25
CA VAL A 430 12.75 -40.59 32.29
C VAL A 430 13.40 -40.83 30.93
N ASP A 431 13.86 -39.77 30.27
CA ASP A 431 14.52 -39.81 28.95
C ASP A 431 16.01 -40.22 29.05
N ILE A 432 16.29 -41.35 29.72
CA ILE A 432 17.65 -41.88 29.93
C ILE A 432 17.75 -43.33 29.51
N ARG A 433 18.80 -43.63 28.76
CA ARG A 433 19.13 -44.99 28.39
C ARG A 433 20.08 -45.59 29.41
N LYS A 434 19.55 -46.49 30.24
CA LYS A 434 20.31 -47.26 31.23
C LYS A 434 21.47 -48.10 30.66
N ARG A 435 21.48 -48.36 29.35
CA ARG A 435 22.54 -49.12 28.66
C ARG A 435 23.62 -48.25 28.00
N LYS A 436 23.43 -46.93 27.98
CA LYS A 436 24.40 -45.97 27.40
C LYS A 436 25.21 -45.32 28.51
N SER A 437 26.43 -44.89 28.16
CA SER A 437 27.30 -44.10 29.03
C SER A 437 26.72 -42.69 29.31
N VAL A 438 27.27 -42.00 30.31
CA VAL A 438 26.93 -40.59 30.59
C VAL A 438 27.23 -39.71 29.38
N GLN A 439 28.36 -39.94 28.71
CA GLN A 439 28.76 -39.24 27.50
C GLN A 439 27.72 -39.40 26.38
N GLU A 440 27.36 -40.63 26.00
CA GLU A 440 26.42 -40.87 24.90
C GLU A 440 25.01 -40.35 25.19
N ASN A 441 24.55 -40.41 26.45
CA ASN A 441 23.28 -39.81 26.83
C ASN A 441 23.33 -38.28 26.73
N THR A 442 24.47 -37.66 27.08
CA THR A 442 24.67 -36.20 27.01
C THR A 442 24.71 -35.73 25.56
N GLU A 443 25.47 -36.42 24.71
CA GLU A 443 25.57 -36.13 23.27
C GLU A 443 24.19 -36.21 22.58
N ASP A 444 23.40 -37.25 22.88
CA ASP A 444 22.02 -37.37 22.39
C ASP A 444 21.18 -36.10 22.75
N LYS A 445 21.35 -35.52 23.94
CA LYS A 445 20.59 -34.31 24.35
C LYS A 445 21.15 -33.03 23.73
N LEU A 446 22.46 -32.93 23.57
CA LEU A 446 23.12 -31.82 22.90
C LEU A 446 22.70 -31.73 21.42
N SER A 447 22.51 -32.87 20.75
CA SER A 447 21.97 -32.89 19.38
C SER A 447 20.59 -32.22 19.27
N ALA A 448 19.70 -32.43 20.25
CA ALA A 448 18.39 -31.79 20.28
C ALA A 448 18.49 -30.27 20.47
N ILE A 449 19.41 -29.83 21.33
CA ILE A 449 19.69 -28.40 21.56
C ILE A 449 20.21 -27.77 20.27
N CYS A 450 21.12 -28.44 19.56
CA CYS A 450 21.63 -27.96 18.28
C CYS A 450 20.54 -27.87 17.21
N SER A 451 19.65 -28.86 17.10
CA SER A 451 18.52 -28.77 16.17
C SER A 451 17.57 -27.60 16.48
N ALA A 452 17.34 -27.30 17.76
CA ALA A 452 16.54 -26.14 18.16
C ALA A 452 17.23 -24.82 17.79
N GLY A 453 18.54 -24.73 18.01
CA GLY A 453 19.35 -23.58 17.60
C GLY A 453 19.40 -23.39 16.09
N TYR A 454 19.43 -24.48 15.32
CA TYR A 454 19.38 -24.44 13.87
C TYR A 454 18.08 -23.78 13.38
N LEU A 455 16.93 -24.13 13.96
CA LEU A 455 15.64 -23.49 13.59
C LEU A 455 15.67 -21.98 13.77
N LEU A 456 16.31 -21.49 14.84
CA LEU A 456 16.48 -20.06 15.08
C LEU A 456 17.43 -19.42 14.06
N ASN A 457 18.57 -20.07 13.78
CA ASN A 457 19.53 -19.59 12.79
C ASN A 457 18.96 -19.60 11.38
N MET A 458 18.19 -20.62 11.00
CA MET A 458 17.51 -20.70 9.71
C MET A 458 16.65 -19.46 9.45
N VAL A 459 15.84 -19.03 10.43
CA VAL A 459 15.00 -17.83 10.28
C VAL A 459 15.85 -16.56 10.14
N LYS A 460 16.93 -16.44 10.92
CA LYS A 460 17.87 -15.32 10.82
C LYS A 460 18.56 -15.28 9.45
N ASP A 461 19.11 -16.41 9.01
CA ASP A 461 19.81 -16.55 7.74
C ASP A 461 18.89 -16.26 6.55
N VAL A 462 17.62 -16.72 6.61
CA VAL A 462 16.61 -16.38 5.59
C VAL A 462 16.30 -14.89 5.60
N ASN A 463 16.13 -14.26 6.76
CA ASN A 463 15.90 -12.82 6.84
C ASN A 463 17.11 -12.02 6.30
N ASP A 464 18.33 -12.41 6.68
CA ASP A 464 19.57 -11.78 6.20
C ASP A 464 19.71 -11.93 4.69
N TYR A 465 19.35 -13.09 4.14
CA TYR A 465 19.33 -13.31 2.70
C TYR A 465 18.30 -12.43 1.98
N ILE A 466 17.09 -12.29 2.52
CA ILE A 466 16.07 -11.39 1.97
C ILE A 466 16.58 -9.93 1.98
N ILE A 467 17.24 -9.50 3.06
CA ILE A 467 17.85 -8.17 3.15
C ILE A 467 18.92 -8.00 2.06
N GLN A 468 19.82 -8.98 1.92
CA GLN A 468 20.89 -8.95 0.93
C GLN A 468 20.32 -8.79 -0.49
N VAL A 469 19.41 -9.69 -0.89
CA VAL A 469 18.76 -9.68 -2.21
C VAL A 469 18.00 -8.38 -2.49
N THR A 470 17.47 -7.73 -1.45
CA THR A 470 16.80 -6.42 -1.59
C THR A 470 17.80 -5.29 -1.75
N SER A 471 18.89 -5.30 -0.97
CA SER A 471 19.92 -4.24 -0.95
C SER A 471 20.73 -4.15 -2.24
N GLU A 472 20.88 -5.26 -2.97
CA GLU A 472 21.54 -5.31 -4.28
C GLU A 472 20.76 -4.54 -5.36
N SER A 473 19.48 -4.20 -5.13
CA SER A 473 18.66 -3.41 -6.04
C SER A 473 18.21 -2.07 -5.43
N LEU A 474 18.95 -1.00 -5.75
CA LEU A 474 18.53 0.41 -5.63
C LEU A 474 17.81 0.79 -4.30
N GLY A 475 18.51 0.65 -3.17
CA GLY A 475 18.51 1.61 -2.06
C GLY A 475 17.24 1.87 -1.22
N SER A 476 16.04 1.43 -1.60
CA SER A 476 14.82 1.67 -0.82
C SER A 476 14.37 0.42 -0.06
N THR A 477 14.61 0.38 1.25
CA THR A 477 14.12 -0.66 2.18
C THR A 477 12.67 -0.44 2.63
N GLU A 478 11.98 0.59 2.13
CA GLU A 478 10.69 1.06 2.67
C GLU A 478 9.55 0.03 2.58
N ASN A 479 9.67 -1.00 1.73
CA ASN A 479 8.63 -2.03 1.54
C ASN A 479 9.05 -3.44 1.98
N LEU A 480 10.21 -3.59 2.64
CA LEU A 480 10.76 -4.88 3.05
C LEU A 480 9.95 -5.48 4.20
N MET A 481 9.48 -6.72 4.02
CA MET A 481 8.84 -7.51 5.06
C MET A 481 9.76 -8.65 5.45
N LEU A 482 9.97 -8.86 6.75
CA LEU A 482 10.80 -9.93 7.29
C LEU A 482 9.95 -10.89 8.12
N ILE A 483 10.47 -12.09 8.36
CA ILE A 483 9.83 -13.09 9.20
C ILE A 483 9.84 -12.57 10.64
N THR A 484 8.65 -12.33 11.21
CA THR A 484 8.53 -11.77 12.57
C THR A 484 8.19 -12.81 13.63
N LYS A 485 7.65 -13.98 13.24
CA LYS A 485 7.22 -15.05 14.15
C LYS A 485 8.37 -15.92 14.70
N TYR A 486 9.52 -15.30 14.91
CA TYR A 486 10.69 -15.90 15.54
C TYR A 486 10.42 -16.29 17.01
N SER A 487 9.58 -15.54 17.72
CA SER A 487 9.27 -15.75 19.15
C SER A 487 8.60 -17.08 19.49
N ILE A 488 7.90 -17.68 18.53
CA ILE A 488 7.30 -19.01 18.69
C ILE A 488 8.41 -20.07 18.81
N LEU A 489 9.45 -19.95 17.98
CA LEU A 489 10.61 -20.84 18.02
C LEU A 489 11.51 -20.57 19.22
N GLU A 490 11.62 -19.33 19.69
CA GLU A 490 12.33 -19.01 20.95
C GLU A 490 11.67 -19.73 22.13
N THR A 491 10.34 -19.64 22.23
CA THR A 491 9.57 -20.32 23.30
C THR A 491 9.76 -21.84 23.25
N LEU A 492 9.77 -22.42 22.03
CA LEU A 492 10.05 -23.84 21.84
C LEU A 492 11.48 -24.19 22.29
N THR A 493 12.46 -23.39 21.89
CA THR A 493 13.89 -23.60 22.18
C THR A 493 14.16 -23.58 23.68
N VAL A 494 13.58 -22.61 24.40
CA VAL A 494 13.68 -22.51 25.86
C VAL A 494 13.20 -23.80 26.53
N LYS A 495 11.99 -24.27 26.17
CA LYS A 495 11.41 -25.51 26.71
C LYS A 495 12.29 -26.73 26.42
N ILE A 496 12.87 -26.81 25.21
CA ILE A 496 13.78 -27.89 24.85
C ILE A 496 15.02 -27.84 25.73
N VAL A 497 15.69 -26.69 25.81
CA VAL A 497 16.92 -26.54 26.59
C VAL A 497 16.69 -26.88 28.06
N GLU A 498 15.64 -26.32 28.69
CA GLU A 498 15.26 -26.63 30.08
C GLU A 498 15.06 -28.14 30.29
N ARG A 499 14.28 -28.79 29.41
CA ARG A 499 14.02 -30.22 29.52
C ARG A 499 15.28 -31.07 29.30
N LYS A 500 16.18 -30.64 28.41
CA LYS A 500 17.44 -31.34 28.15
C LYS A 500 18.45 -31.15 29.27
N ILE A 501 18.49 -30.00 29.94
CA ILE A 501 19.25 -29.79 31.18
C ILE A 501 18.84 -30.80 32.24
N GLU A 502 17.54 -30.92 32.51
CA GLU A 502 17.03 -31.92 33.46
C GLU A 502 17.41 -33.35 33.05
N SER A 503 17.27 -33.67 31.76
CA SER A 503 17.61 -35.00 31.26
C SER A 503 19.10 -35.33 31.37
N ILE A 504 19.99 -34.35 31.13
CA ILE A 504 21.44 -34.50 31.29
C ILE A 504 21.77 -34.68 32.78
N ALA A 505 21.24 -33.85 33.67
CA ALA A 505 21.44 -33.96 35.11
C ALA A 505 20.99 -35.33 35.64
N ASN A 506 19.84 -35.82 35.15
CA ASN A 506 19.28 -37.08 35.56
C ASN A 506 20.16 -38.31 35.21
N THR A 507 21.08 -38.19 34.23
CA THR A 507 22.06 -39.26 33.94
C THR A 507 23.02 -39.52 35.10
N ILE A 508 23.22 -38.52 35.97
CA ILE A 508 24.03 -38.59 37.20
C ILE A 508 23.11 -38.81 38.42
N ILE A 509 21.97 -38.12 38.48
CA ILE A 509 21.07 -38.18 39.65
C ILE A 509 20.54 -39.59 39.89
N TYR A 510 20.08 -40.34 38.87
CA TYR A 510 19.50 -41.65 39.13
C TYR A 510 20.49 -42.70 39.65
N PRO A 511 21.70 -42.86 39.07
CA PRO A 511 22.71 -43.74 39.66
C PRO A 511 23.05 -43.33 41.09
N MET A 512 23.19 -42.03 41.35
CA MET A 512 23.45 -41.50 42.69
C MET A 512 22.32 -41.85 43.67
N GLU A 513 21.07 -41.58 43.32
CA GLU A 513 19.91 -41.85 44.17
C GLU A 513 19.74 -43.34 44.46
N ASP A 514 19.92 -44.21 43.46
CA ASP A 514 19.85 -45.66 43.61
C ASP A 514 20.93 -46.19 44.57
N GLU A 515 22.16 -45.70 44.47
CA GLU A 515 23.24 -46.08 45.39
C GLU A 515 23.03 -45.53 46.81
N MET A 516 22.60 -44.27 46.93
CA MET A 516 22.30 -43.65 48.23
C MET A 516 21.14 -44.37 48.94
N GLN A 517 20.07 -44.72 48.23
CA GLN A 517 18.94 -45.45 48.79
C GLN A 517 19.34 -46.85 49.26
N LYS A 518 20.15 -47.59 48.49
CA LYS A 518 20.68 -48.90 48.92
C LYS A 518 21.53 -48.79 50.19
N MET A 519 22.33 -47.73 50.30
CA MET A 519 23.14 -47.47 51.50
C MET A 519 22.25 -47.14 52.71
N TRP A 520 21.22 -46.30 52.53
CA TRP A 520 20.31 -45.95 53.61
C TRP A 520 19.42 -47.10 54.07
N GLN A 521 18.94 -47.95 53.16
CA GLN A 521 18.13 -49.13 53.50
C GLN A 521 18.92 -50.09 54.40
N LYS A 522 20.18 -50.39 54.04
CA LYS A 522 21.06 -51.24 54.85
C LYS A 522 21.31 -50.65 56.24
N HIS A 523 21.56 -49.34 56.32
CA HIS A 523 21.71 -48.67 57.62
C HIS A 523 20.42 -48.64 58.46
N ALA A 524 19.25 -48.61 57.83
CA ALA A 524 17.97 -48.67 58.54
C ALA A 524 17.69 -50.09 59.07
N GLU A 525 18.01 -51.13 58.29
CA GLU A 525 17.92 -52.54 58.70
C GLU A 525 18.81 -52.83 59.92
N GLU A 526 20.02 -52.27 59.97
CA GLU A 526 20.96 -52.36 61.11
C GLU A 526 20.49 -51.67 62.39
N LEU A 527 19.64 -50.63 62.29
CA LEU A 527 19.08 -49.92 63.44
C LEU A 527 17.87 -50.66 64.06
N VAL A 528 17.22 -51.53 63.29
CA VAL A 528 16.03 -52.30 63.71
C VAL A 528 16.43 -53.66 64.30
N ASP A 529 17.43 -54.34 63.72
CA ASP A 529 17.96 -55.61 64.24
C ASP A 529 19.02 -55.38 65.33
N GLY A 530 18.58 -54.95 66.51
CA GLY A 530 19.43 -54.78 67.70
C GLY A 530 20.08 -56.06 68.26
N SER A 531 19.94 -57.23 67.62
CA SER A 531 20.57 -58.48 68.07
C SER A 531 20.55 -59.59 67.00
N SER A 532 21.66 -59.79 66.29
CA SER A 532 22.19 -61.13 66.01
C SER A 532 23.57 -61.04 65.33
N ASN A 533 24.34 -62.12 65.46
CA ASN A 533 25.77 -62.22 65.19
C ASN A 533 26.17 -61.98 63.72
N SER A 534 26.47 -60.73 63.35
CA SER A 534 27.28 -60.41 62.16
C SER A 534 28.13 -59.16 62.40
N LYS A 535 29.07 -59.24 63.36
CA LYS A 535 30.07 -58.17 63.59
C LYS A 535 31.06 -57.99 62.43
N ASP A 536 31.00 -58.81 61.38
CA ASP A 536 31.99 -58.85 60.30
C ASP A 536 31.54 -58.28 58.94
N ASP A 537 30.28 -57.89 58.73
CA ASP A 537 29.82 -57.46 57.38
C ASP A 537 29.82 -55.93 57.13
N LEU A 538 29.98 -55.12 58.18
CA LEU A 538 30.12 -53.65 58.06
C LEU A 538 31.56 -53.14 58.13
N SER A 539 32.49 -53.95 58.66
CA SER A 539 33.92 -53.63 58.63
C SER A 539 34.48 -53.63 57.20
N THR A 540 33.73 -54.22 56.26
CA THR A 540 34.06 -54.35 54.84
C THR A 540 33.70 -53.14 53.98
N TYR A 541 32.85 -52.19 54.44
CA TYR A 541 32.43 -51.06 53.60
C TYR A 541 32.54 -49.66 54.22
N LEU A 542 32.64 -49.52 55.55
CA LEU A 542 32.89 -48.21 56.19
C LEU A 542 34.03 -48.33 57.21
N PRO A 543 35.28 -47.98 56.81
CA PRO A 543 36.44 -48.13 57.68
C PRO A 543 36.31 -47.26 58.94
N SER A 544 36.73 -47.79 60.09
CA SER A 544 36.71 -47.07 61.37
C SER A 544 37.75 -45.95 61.48
N PHE A 545 38.72 -45.88 60.56
CA PHE A 545 39.89 -44.98 60.68
C PHE A 545 40.25 -44.16 59.42
N SER A 546 39.69 -44.42 58.23
CA SER A 546 39.82 -43.51 57.09
C SER A 546 38.54 -43.48 56.25
N VAL A 547 38.02 -42.28 56.03
CA VAL A 547 36.76 -42.08 55.31
C VAL A 547 37.08 -41.62 53.90
N SER A 548 37.32 -42.56 52.98
CA SER A 548 37.37 -42.25 51.56
C SER A 548 35.95 -41.88 51.07
N PRO A 549 35.83 -41.01 50.05
CA PRO A 549 34.53 -40.71 49.47
C PRO A 549 33.88 -41.97 48.91
N GLN A 550 32.57 -42.09 49.06
CA GLN A 550 31.80 -43.24 48.58
C GLN A 550 31.59 -43.20 47.06
N ASN A 551 31.33 -44.38 46.49
CA ASN A 551 31.18 -44.57 45.04
C ASN A 551 30.16 -43.61 44.42
N TYR A 552 29.01 -43.40 45.05
CA TYR A 552 27.96 -42.53 44.53
C TYR A 552 28.43 -41.07 44.35
N VAL A 553 29.26 -40.56 45.26
CA VAL A 553 29.82 -39.20 45.20
C VAL A 553 30.98 -39.11 44.22
N THR A 554 31.87 -40.11 44.20
CA THR A 554 32.93 -40.17 43.17
C THR A 554 32.34 -40.29 41.76
N GLY A 555 31.20 -40.97 41.62
CA GLY A 555 30.42 -41.09 40.40
C GLY A 555 29.83 -39.75 39.94
N ILE A 556 29.41 -38.87 40.86
CA ILE A 556 29.02 -37.50 40.53
C ILE A 556 30.20 -36.73 39.93
N GLY A 557 31.37 -36.76 40.58
CA GLY A 557 32.57 -36.06 40.11
C GLY A 557 33.00 -36.53 38.71
N HIS A 558 33.07 -37.85 38.50
CA HIS A 558 33.38 -38.42 37.18
C HIS A 558 32.30 -38.12 36.14
N GLY A 559 31.03 -38.16 36.52
CA GLY A 559 29.90 -37.85 35.65
C GLY A 559 29.94 -36.40 35.16
N LEU A 560 30.14 -35.44 36.07
CA LEU A 560 30.23 -34.01 35.73
C LEU A 560 31.45 -33.71 34.86
N LEU A 561 32.60 -34.33 35.13
CA LEU A 561 33.79 -34.20 34.29
C LEU A 561 33.55 -34.77 32.87
N SER A 562 32.87 -35.91 32.76
CA SER A 562 32.51 -36.50 31.46
C SER A 562 31.53 -35.60 30.69
N GLN A 563 30.55 -35.02 31.38
CA GLN A 563 29.62 -34.06 30.79
C GLN A 563 30.33 -32.79 30.33
N MET A 564 31.22 -32.22 31.15
CA MET A 564 32.02 -31.05 30.78
C MET A 564 32.78 -31.28 29.48
N ASN A 565 33.53 -32.38 29.38
CA ASN A 565 34.29 -32.72 28.17
C ASN A 565 33.38 -32.85 26.94
N THR A 566 32.18 -33.39 27.11
CA THR A 566 31.20 -33.56 26.02
C THR A 566 30.58 -32.23 25.62
N ILE A 567 30.16 -31.41 26.59
CA ILE A 567 29.52 -30.12 26.34
C ILE A 567 30.52 -29.14 25.72
N SER A 568 31.75 -29.05 26.23
CA SER A 568 32.76 -28.15 25.69
C SER A 568 33.15 -28.46 24.24
N ALA A 569 32.94 -29.70 23.77
CA ALA A 569 33.11 -30.04 22.35
C ALA A 569 32.12 -29.27 21.42
N TYR A 570 30.97 -28.83 21.96
CA TYR A 570 29.95 -28.05 21.26
C TYR A 570 30.07 -26.54 21.50
N GLY A 571 31.01 -26.09 22.33
CA GLY A 571 31.15 -24.67 22.72
C GLY A 571 31.34 -23.70 21.55
N ASN A 572 31.86 -24.19 20.42
CA ASN A 572 32.06 -23.41 19.19
C ASN A 572 30.95 -23.60 18.13
N ASP A 573 29.97 -24.49 18.36
CA ASP A 573 28.89 -24.73 17.41
C ASP A 573 27.88 -23.57 17.42
N ARG A 574 27.71 -22.91 16.27
CA ARG A 574 26.81 -21.76 16.11
C ARG A 574 25.37 -22.06 16.57
N ASN A 575 24.87 -23.26 16.30
CA ASN A 575 23.52 -23.66 16.65
C ASN A 575 23.41 -23.89 18.16
N PHE A 576 24.40 -24.55 18.75
CA PHE A 576 24.47 -24.71 20.21
C PHE A 576 24.46 -23.36 20.93
N ILE A 577 25.38 -22.45 20.55
CA ILE A 577 25.50 -21.11 21.14
C ILE A 577 24.18 -20.34 21.05
N THR A 578 23.51 -20.41 19.90
CA THR A 578 22.23 -19.70 19.66
C THR A 578 21.11 -20.23 20.56
N ALA A 579 21.00 -21.55 20.69
CA ALA A 579 19.98 -22.17 21.55
C ALA A 579 20.20 -21.84 23.03
N ILE A 580 21.44 -21.94 23.50
CA ILE A 580 21.82 -21.62 24.88
C ILE A 580 21.60 -20.14 25.18
N SER A 581 22.05 -19.24 24.30
CA SER A 581 21.84 -17.79 24.48
C SER A 581 20.37 -17.43 24.55
N CYS A 582 19.52 -18.07 23.73
CA CYS A 582 18.07 -17.89 23.78
C CYS A 582 17.48 -18.34 25.14
N ALA A 583 17.85 -19.53 25.62
CA ALA A 583 17.39 -20.04 26.91
C ALA A 583 17.88 -19.18 28.09
N ALA A 584 19.17 -18.81 28.08
CA ALA A 584 19.78 -18.04 29.14
C ALA A 584 19.24 -16.60 29.24
N SER A 585 18.83 -16.00 28.11
CA SER A 585 18.21 -14.68 28.08
C SER A 585 16.87 -14.59 28.83
N ASN A 586 16.17 -15.72 29.00
CA ASN A 586 14.96 -15.84 29.83
C ASN A 586 15.26 -16.20 31.30
N GLY A 587 16.50 -16.56 31.61
CA GLY A 587 16.96 -16.92 32.94
C GLY A 587 17.25 -15.70 33.83
N LYS A 588 17.25 -15.90 35.15
CA LYS A 588 17.69 -14.89 36.13
C LYS A 588 19.19 -14.99 36.45
N THR A 589 19.90 -15.94 35.84
CA THR A 589 21.32 -16.18 36.09
C THR A 589 22.19 -15.30 35.18
N SER A 590 23.35 -14.87 35.67
CA SER A 590 24.31 -14.09 34.89
C SER A 590 24.86 -14.96 33.75
N PHE A 591 24.48 -14.65 32.52
CA PHE A 591 24.95 -15.35 31.33
C PHE A 591 26.14 -14.62 30.69
N ASN A 592 27.23 -15.34 30.46
CA ASN A 592 28.34 -14.88 29.62
C ASN A 592 28.20 -15.52 28.23
N VAL A 593 28.04 -14.68 27.20
CA VAL A 593 27.86 -15.13 25.81
C VAL A 593 29.08 -15.92 25.31
N ASP A 594 30.26 -15.65 25.87
CA ASP A 594 31.52 -16.27 25.48
C ASP A 594 31.72 -17.68 26.09
N GLU A 595 30.88 -18.09 27.05
CA GLU A 595 31.01 -19.38 27.76
C GLU A 595 29.65 -20.13 27.90
N PRO A 596 28.98 -20.47 26.78
CA PRO A 596 27.67 -21.13 26.80
C PRO A 596 27.72 -22.58 27.31
N ASP A 597 28.85 -23.26 27.10
CA ASP A 597 29.12 -24.59 27.63
C ASP A 597 29.20 -24.59 29.16
N PHE A 598 29.88 -23.59 29.73
CA PHE A 598 30.00 -23.41 31.17
C PHE A 598 28.65 -23.08 31.84
N TRP A 599 27.82 -22.24 31.20
CA TRP A 599 26.47 -21.96 31.69
C TRP A 599 25.62 -23.24 31.76
N LEU A 600 25.61 -24.05 30.69
CA LEU A 600 24.85 -25.30 30.66
C LEU A 600 25.31 -26.26 31.75
N LEU A 601 26.63 -26.41 31.91
CA LEU A 601 27.23 -27.26 32.94
C LEU A 601 26.85 -26.77 34.36
N THR A 602 26.78 -25.46 34.57
CA THR A 602 26.40 -24.87 35.86
C THR A 602 24.95 -25.18 36.23
N GLU A 603 24.02 -25.09 35.27
CA GLU A 603 22.61 -25.43 35.49
C GLU A 603 22.44 -26.93 35.78
N VAL A 604 23.13 -27.79 35.03
CA VAL A 604 23.15 -29.24 35.25
C VAL A 604 23.70 -29.57 36.65
N ALA A 605 24.85 -29.00 37.01
CA ALA A 605 25.47 -29.22 38.31
C ALA A 605 24.59 -28.72 39.46
N THR A 606 23.86 -27.61 39.28
CA THR A 606 22.92 -27.09 40.27
C THR A 606 21.80 -28.09 40.55
N LEU A 607 21.23 -28.74 39.52
CA LEU A 607 20.22 -29.78 39.70
C LEU A 607 20.77 -31.01 40.44
N VAL A 608 21.98 -31.47 40.07
CA VAL A 608 22.64 -32.60 40.73
C VAL A 608 22.89 -32.30 42.21
N GLN A 609 23.42 -31.11 42.53
CA GLN A 609 23.67 -30.67 43.90
C GLN A 609 22.38 -30.57 44.73
N ASN A 610 21.29 -30.05 44.16
CA ASN A 610 20.01 -29.93 44.84
C ASN A 610 19.38 -31.31 45.13
N SER A 611 19.48 -32.25 44.19
CA SER A 611 19.04 -33.63 44.42
C SER A 611 19.89 -34.30 45.52
N PHE A 612 21.22 -34.16 45.47
CA PHE A 612 22.11 -34.67 46.51
C PHE A 612 21.73 -34.13 47.92
N CYS A 613 21.50 -32.82 48.04
CA CYS A 613 21.12 -32.19 49.30
C CYS A 613 19.74 -32.66 49.80
N SER A 614 18.77 -32.79 48.89
CA SER A 614 17.42 -33.25 49.21
C SER A 614 17.41 -34.71 49.67
N ASN A 615 18.23 -35.54 49.04
CA ASN A 615 18.46 -36.92 49.43
C ASN A 615 19.01 -37.00 50.86
N ILE A 616 20.05 -36.23 51.19
CA ILE A 616 20.60 -36.20 52.56
C ILE A 616 19.58 -35.66 53.58
N ALA A 617 18.82 -34.63 53.22
CA ALA A 617 17.83 -34.01 54.10
C ALA A 617 16.68 -34.97 54.50
N ASN A 618 16.39 -35.97 53.68
CA ASN A 618 15.37 -36.99 53.97
C ASN A 618 15.77 -37.92 55.14
N PHE A 619 17.04 -37.95 55.54
CA PHE A 619 17.55 -38.81 56.60
C PHE A 619 17.53 -38.13 57.98
N LYS A 620 16.44 -38.29 58.74
CA LYS A 620 16.17 -37.50 59.98
C LYS A 620 17.11 -37.75 61.17
N LYS A 621 17.86 -38.86 61.23
CA LYS A 621 18.78 -39.18 62.35
C LYS A 621 20.02 -40.00 61.91
N PRO A 622 21.05 -39.37 61.30
CA PRO A 622 22.28 -40.06 60.91
C PRO A 622 23.11 -40.49 62.12
N SER A 623 23.65 -41.71 62.08
CA SER A 623 24.63 -42.22 63.07
C SER A 623 25.94 -41.43 63.01
N LEU A 624 26.76 -41.46 64.07
CA LEU A 624 28.05 -40.74 64.10
C LEU A 624 29.00 -41.20 62.97
N LYS A 625 28.98 -42.49 62.62
CA LYS A 625 29.77 -43.03 61.50
C LYS A 625 29.28 -42.48 60.16
N LEU A 626 27.97 -42.44 59.96
CA LEU A 626 27.36 -41.91 58.73
C LEU A 626 27.60 -40.39 58.60
N LYS A 627 27.57 -39.64 59.70
CA LYS A 627 27.93 -38.20 59.69
C LYS A 627 29.38 -37.97 59.24
N ARG A 628 30.32 -38.78 59.73
CA ARG A 628 31.74 -38.72 59.31
C ARG A 628 31.89 -39.05 57.82
N GLN A 629 31.14 -40.03 57.32
CA GLN A 629 31.09 -40.36 55.88
C GLN A 629 30.53 -39.21 55.04
N LEU A 630 29.37 -38.67 55.43
CA LEU A 630 28.75 -37.54 54.74
C LEU A 630 29.66 -36.32 54.72
N ASN A 631 30.44 -36.06 55.77
CA ASN A 631 31.42 -34.98 55.76
C ASN A 631 32.50 -35.18 54.69
N ALA A 632 33.08 -36.38 54.59
CA ALA A 632 34.07 -36.69 53.56
C ALA A 632 33.48 -36.61 52.14
N ASP A 633 32.25 -37.09 51.96
CA ASP A 633 31.52 -37.05 50.70
C ASP A 633 31.21 -35.61 50.26
N ILE A 634 30.77 -34.74 51.19
CA ILE A 634 30.49 -33.32 50.91
C ILE A 634 31.79 -32.57 50.57
N VAL A 635 32.88 -32.81 51.29
CA VAL A 635 34.19 -32.19 51.01
C VAL A 635 34.68 -32.60 49.62
N PHE A 636 34.63 -33.89 49.29
CA PHE A 636 35.00 -34.36 47.96
C PHE A 636 34.15 -33.71 46.86
N LEU A 637 32.83 -33.63 47.05
CA LEU A 637 31.94 -33.01 46.05
C LEU A 637 32.28 -31.52 45.87
N MET A 638 32.59 -30.80 46.95
CA MET A 638 33.02 -29.41 46.86
C MET A 638 34.34 -29.26 46.09
N ASP A 639 35.32 -30.13 46.36
CA ASP A 639 36.61 -30.13 45.66
C ASP A 639 36.43 -30.44 44.17
N ALA A 640 35.60 -31.45 43.85
CA ALA A 640 35.27 -31.81 42.47
C ALA A 640 34.57 -30.67 41.71
N LEU A 641 33.67 -29.93 42.37
CA LEU A 641 33.05 -28.74 41.78
C LEU A 641 34.09 -27.63 41.53
N ALA A 642 34.99 -27.40 42.49
CA ALA A 642 36.05 -26.39 42.36
C ALA A 642 37.01 -26.71 41.21
N ASP A 643 37.38 -27.98 41.02
CA ASP A 643 38.22 -28.45 39.91
C ASP A 643 37.56 -28.20 38.54
N LEU A 644 36.22 -28.29 38.48
CA LEU A 644 35.41 -27.97 37.30
C LEU A 644 35.07 -26.47 37.18
N ARG A 645 35.61 -25.63 38.07
CA ARG A 645 35.32 -24.19 38.19
C ARG A 645 33.85 -23.86 38.52
N LEU A 646 33.12 -24.83 39.04
CA LEU A 646 31.73 -24.68 39.46
C LEU A 646 31.65 -24.23 40.92
N TYR A 647 30.57 -23.52 41.26
CA TYR A 647 30.34 -23.06 42.63
C TYR A 647 29.33 -23.94 43.36
N PRO A 648 29.53 -24.18 44.67
CA PRO A 648 28.56 -24.90 45.47
C PRO A 648 27.27 -24.08 45.64
N THR A 649 26.11 -24.75 45.56
CA THR A 649 24.82 -24.08 45.82
C THR A 649 24.73 -23.64 47.29
N PRO A 650 23.92 -22.62 47.62
CA PRO A 650 23.72 -22.20 49.00
C PRO A 650 23.20 -23.32 49.92
N GLN A 651 22.50 -24.31 49.36
CA GLN A 651 22.02 -25.47 50.10
C GLN A 651 23.15 -26.43 50.45
N LEU A 652 24.05 -26.71 49.49
CA LEU A 652 25.22 -27.55 49.71
C LEU A 652 26.20 -26.89 50.71
N ALA A 653 26.42 -25.59 50.58
CA ALA A 653 27.26 -24.84 51.52
C ALA A 653 26.72 -24.92 52.97
N LYS A 654 25.41 -24.70 53.15
CA LYS A 654 24.75 -24.86 54.47
C LYS A 654 24.84 -26.28 55.00
N LEU A 655 24.72 -27.29 54.12
CA LEU A 655 24.85 -28.69 54.51
C LEU A 655 26.27 -28.98 55.01
N ALA A 656 27.29 -28.46 54.33
CA ALA A 656 28.69 -28.59 54.73
C ALA A 656 28.96 -27.97 56.11
N ASP A 657 28.39 -26.79 56.39
CA ASP A 657 28.54 -26.12 57.69
C ASP A 657 27.85 -26.90 58.82
N ASN A 658 26.63 -27.39 58.60
CA ASN A 658 25.86 -28.17 59.58
C ASN A 658 26.54 -29.50 59.98
N VAL A 659 27.30 -30.10 59.06
CA VAL A 659 28.01 -31.37 59.29
C VAL A 659 29.37 -31.13 59.98
N LYS A 660 29.95 -29.92 59.89
CA LYS A 660 31.19 -29.54 60.59
C LYS A 660 30.99 -29.14 62.06
N GLU A 661 29.80 -28.64 62.43
CA GLU A 661 29.51 -28.13 63.78
C GLU A 661 29.15 -29.22 64.83
N ASN A 662 29.15 -30.51 64.47
CA ASN A 662 28.85 -31.65 65.36
C ASN A 662 29.80 -32.82 65.15
#